data_AF-A0A0R2BAY1-F1
#
_entry.id   AF-A0A0R2BAY1-F1
#
_cell.length_a   1.000
_cell.length_b   1.000
_cell.length_c   1.000
_cell.angle_alpha   90.00
_cell.angle_beta   90.00
_cell.angle_gamma   90.00
#
_symmetry.space_group_name_H-M   'P 1'
#
loop_
_entity.id
_entity.type
_entity.pdbx_description
1 polymer ?
#
loop_
_entity_poly.entity_id
_entity_poly.type
_entity_poly.pdbx_seq_one_letter_code
_entity_poly.pdbx_strand_id
1 'polypeptide(L)'
;MDVSASLLMKENSETSHPSLLISNTRDIKGGLFLKAEISWLDDPEVFRVNQLPARSDHRAFQSTAEATTKQSSLEQSLDGDWQFKFAKTPQERPAGFYDPDYDRSKFDTIAVPGHIEIAGYGQLKYINTTYPWEGKIFRRPAYALNDQDTGKGMFSEGEDNTVGAYATTFTLNPELRDKRVIVQFDGVEEAMYLWLNGQFVGYAEDSFSRSEFDLTPYLKDGENLIAVEVFKRSTAAFIEDQDMFRFSGIFRSVRLVAKPAVFLEDMTLRPDVSDDYKNGDLNLALKLSQTDDAPDAEIRVKVTDGDGREVLSLAKPVANTVSFTDNAFKNVHLWNHMDPYLYHLQIEIVTTAGETLAVVPYDFGFRKVELKNKIMLLNGNRIIINGVNRHEWDAHRGRAVTAEDMTYDMQIFHENNINAVRTCHYPDQIPWYFLCDHEGIYMMAENNLESHGTWQKMGAVEPSYNVPGSVPQWKEAVLDRARSNYETFKNHTAVLFWSLGNESYAGDDIAAMNKFYKDHDDTRLTHYEGVCRNRKYEDQISDMESMMYDPPLEIAKYLENNPKKPFVDCEYMHDMGNSLGGMSSYNDLIDKYPMYQGGFIWDYIDQALWTEDEVTGEPVLRYGGDFDDRHSDYEFSGDGLLFADRTPKPAMQEVKYYYGKHIN
;
A
#
# COMPACT_ATOMS: atom_id res chain seq x y z
N MET A 1 17.99 61.30 -15.07
CA MET A 1 18.49 60.87 -16.38
C MET A 1 19.23 59.57 -16.22
N ASP A 2 18.65 58.39 -16.37
CA ASP A 2 17.28 57.87 -16.29
C ASP A 2 17.48 56.35 -16.60
N VAL A 3 17.00 55.44 -15.74
CA VAL A 3 15.80 54.57 -15.95
C VAL A 3 16.05 53.53 -17.07
N SER A 4 15.79 52.22 -17.02
CA SER A 4 15.10 51.20 -16.18
C SER A 4 15.42 49.81 -16.81
N ALA A 5 15.64 48.71 -16.07
CA ALA A 5 14.68 47.67 -15.62
C ALA A 5 13.87 46.90 -16.71
N SER A 6 13.99 45.56 -16.73
CA SER A 6 12.90 44.54 -16.67
C SER A 6 13.49 43.13 -16.84
N LEU A 7 13.43 42.28 -15.80
CA LEU A 7 12.50 41.16 -15.58
C LEU A 7 12.63 39.98 -16.56
N LEU A 8 13.28 38.91 -16.11
CA LEU A 8 13.05 37.54 -16.58
C LEU A 8 12.42 36.76 -15.42
N MET A 9 11.15 36.41 -15.57
CA MET A 9 10.43 35.49 -14.70
C MET A 9 11.03 34.09 -14.84
N LYS A 10 11.29 33.45 -13.71
CA LYS A 10 11.52 32.02 -13.59
C LYS A 10 10.16 31.32 -13.60
N GLU A 11 9.90 30.51 -14.61
CA GLU A 11 8.93 29.41 -14.50
C GLU A 11 9.71 28.15 -14.10
N ASN A 12 9.42 27.67 -12.89
CA ASN A 12 9.85 26.35 -12.41
C ASN A 12 9.00 25.29 -13.12
N SER A 13 9.62 24.43 -13.92
CA SER A 13 9.09 23.12 -14.28
C SER A 13 10.17 22.08 -13.97
N GLU A 14 10.17 21.60 -12.73
CA GLU A 14 10.94 20.41 -12.34
C GLU A 14 9.95 19.25 -12.15
N THR A 15 9.66 18.57 -13.25
CA THR A 15 9.16 17.19 -13.27
C THR A 15 9.95 16.42 -14.34
N SER A 16 11.27 16.40 -14.20
CA SER A 16 12.10 15.44 -14.93
C SER A 16 12.22 14.18 -14.09
N HIS A 17 11.37 13.20 -14.36
CA HIS A 17 11.56 11.84 -13.87
C HIS A 17 12.92 11.33 -14.38
N PRO A 18 13.76 10.71 -13.53
CA PRO A 18 14.89 9.94 -14.04
C PRO A 18 14.31 8.71 -14.74
N SER A 19 14.17 8.78 -16.06
CA SER A 19 14.06 7.59 -16.89
C SER A 19 15.38 6.84 -16.73
N LEU A 20 15.37 5.70 -16.04
CA LEU A 20 16.49 4.76 -16.06
C LEU A 20 16.81 4.44 -17.53
N LEU A 21 17.98 4.89 -17.99
CA LEU A 21 18.50 4.61 -19.33
C LEU A 21 18.93 3.15 -19.39
N ILE A 22 17.97 2.24 -19.57
CA ILE A 22 18.24 0.81 -19.76
C ILE A 22 18.67 0.58 -21.21
N SER A 23 19.75 -0.19 -21.39
CA SER A 23 20.34 -0.42 -22.71
C SER A 23 19.38 -1.14 -23.65
N ASN A 24 19.17 -0.58 -24.84
CA ASN A 24 18.28 -1.16 -25.85
C ASN A 24 19.05 -2.03 -26.85
N THR A 25 18.50 -3.19 -27.22
CA THR A 25 19.03 -4.00 -28.34
C THR A 25 18.07 -3.97 -29.53
N ARG A 26 18.64 -3.99 -30.74
CA ARG A 26 17.90 -3.96 -32.01
C ARG A 26 17.80 -5.36 -32.61
N ASP A 27 16.59 -5.76 -33.01
CA ASP A 27 16.41 -6.97 -33.83
C ASP A 27 16.65 -6.67 -35.33
N ILE A 28 16.67 -7.73 -36.16
CA ILE A 28 16.88 -7.77 -37.62
C ILE A 28 15.88 -6.86 -38.37
N LYS A 29 14.77 -6.47 -37.73
CA LYS A 29 13.76 -5.52 -38.26
C LYS A 29 13.85 -4.08 -37.71
N GLY A 30 14.84 -3.76 -36.87
CA GLY A 30 15.13 -2.39 -36.43
C GLY A 30 14.30 -1.83 -35.28
N GLY A 31 13.46 -2.63 -34.61
CA GLY A 31 12.78 -2.23 -33.37
C GLY A 31 13.72 -2.28 -32.16
N LEU A 32 13.69 -1.26 -31.30
CA LEU A 32 14.27 -1.31 -29.95
C LEU A 32 13.31 -2.11 -29.07
N PHE A 33 13.72 -3.29 -28.60
CA PHE A 33 13.01 -3.98 -27.52
C PHE A 33 13.93 -4.06 -26.30
N LEU A 34 13.40 -3.68 -25.14
CA LEU A 34 14.08 -3.91 -23.87
C LEU A 34 14.14 -5.42 -23.62
N LYS A 35 15.29 -5.90 -23.13
CA LYS A 35 15.45 -7.30 -22.72
C LYS A 35 15.42 -7.36 -21.20
N ALA A 36 14.69 -8.31 -20.64
CA ALA A 36 14.72 -8.60 -19.21
C ALA A 36 16.16 -8.96 -18.78
N GLU A 37 16.66 -8.30 -17.73
CA GLU A 37 17.93 -8.65 -17.11
C GLU A 37 17.72 -9.08 -15.67
N ILE A 38 18.09 -10.33 -15.36
CA ILE A 38 17.91 -10.89 -14.02
C ILE A 38 18.72 -10.15 -12.93
N SER A 39 19.77 -9.42 -13.32
CA SER A 39 20.59 -8.64 -12.40
C SER A 39 19.87 -7.43 -11.80
N TRP A 40 18.69 -7.04 -12.30
CA TRP A 40 17.88 -6.03 -11.63
C TRP A 40 17.49 -6.44 -10.21
N LEU A 41 17.40 -7.76 -9.93
CA LEU A 41 17.14 -8.27 -8.59
C LEU A 41 18.21 -7.85 -7.57
N ASP A 42 19.41 -7.46 -8.01
CA ASP A 42 20.55 -7.12 -7.16
C ASP A 42 20.75 -5.60 -6.99
N ASP A 43 20.02 -4.77 -7.74
CA ASP A 43 20.29 -3.34 -7.86
C ASP A 43 19.12 -2.49 -7.30
N PRO A 44 19.31 -1.81 -6.14
CA PRO A 44 18.25 -1.04 -5.51
C PRO A 44 17.84 0.20 -6.33
N GLU A 45 18.63 0.59 -7.32
CA GLU A 45 18.26 1.67 -8.24
C GLU A 45 17.29 1.19 -9.34
N VAL A 46 17.11 -0.13 -9.52
CA VAL A 46 16.21 -0.72 -10.51
C VAL A 46 15.09 -1.50 -9.81
N PHE A 47 14.12 -0.78 -9.26
CA PHE A 47 12.94 -1.36 -8.59
C PHE A 47 11.70 -1.43 -9.52
N ARG A 48 11.75 -0.83 -10.71
CA ARG A 48 10.70 -0.92 -11.73
C ARG A 48 11.21 -0.67 -13.14
N VAL A 49 10.61 -1.35 -14.12
CA VAL A 49 10.87 -1.17 -15.56
C VAL A 49 9.56 -1.24 -16.31
N ASN A 50 9.24 -0.18 -17.07
CA ASN A 50 7.98 -0.04 -17.84
C ASN A 50 6.67 -0.12 -17.02
N GLN A 51 6.75 -0.13 -15.69
CA GLN A 51 5.60 0.02 -14.81
C GLN A 51 5.01 1.43 -15.01
N LEU A 52 3.69 1.52 -15.14
CA LEU A 52 3.00 2.79 -15.26
C LEU A 52 3.06 3.55 -13.91
N PRO A 53 3.06 4.90 -13.94
CA PRO A 53 3.02 5.69 -12.71
C PRO A 53 1.80 5.35 -11.86
N ALA A 54 1.97 5.35 -10.54
CA ALA A 54 0.86 5.24 -9.61
C ALA A 54 -0.17 6.35 -9.83
N ARG A 55 -1.44 6.01 -9.62
CA ARG A 55 -2.61 6.87 -9.81
C ARG A 55 -3.66 6.54 -8.75
N SER A 56 -4.68 7.38 -8.61
CA SER A 56 -5.76 7.05 -7.67
C SER A 56 -6.44 5.71 -7.96
N ASP A 57 -7.00 5.14 -6.91
CA ASP A 57 -7.70 3.87 -6.84
C ASP A 57 -9.08 3.85 -7.53
N HIS A 58 -9.50 4.97 -8.11
CA HIS A 58 -10.80 5.10 -8.78
C HIS A 58 -11.00 4.05 -9.89
N ARG A 59 -12.25 3.58 -10.02
CA ARG A 59 -12.68 2.66 -11.07
C ARG A 59 -13.52 3.38 -12.11
N ALA A 60 -13.40 2.94 -13.36
CA ALA A 60 -14.20 3.46 -14.47
C ALA A 60 -15.18 2.39 -14.96
N PHE A 61 -16.39 2.82 -15.27
CA PHE A 61 -17.49 2.01 -15.77
C PHE A 61 -17.95 2.55 -17.13
N GLN A 62 -18.49 1.71 -18.01
CA GLN A 62 -18.94 2.18 -19.32
C GLN A 62 -20.28 2.93 -19.23
N SER A 63 -21.05 2.73 -18.15
CA SER A 63 -22.35 3.38 -17.94
C SER A 63 -22.71 3.54 -16.47
N THR A 64 -23.70 4.39 -16.19
CA THR A 64 -24.27 4.57 -14.85
C THR A 64 -24.88 3.27 -14.30
N ALA A 65 -25.44 2.41 -15.17
CA ALA A 65 -26.01 1.13 -14.77
C ALA A 65 -24.92 0.16 -14.26
N GLU A 66 -23.78 0.12 -14.95
CA GLU A 66 -22.60 -0.63 -14.51
C GLU A 66 -22.05 -0.10 -13.18
N ALA A 67 -21.90 1.23 -13.07
CA ALA A 67 -21.45 1.88 -11.84
C ALA A 67 -22.36 1.54 -10.64
N THR A 68 -23.68 1.50 -10.85
CA THR A 68 -24.67 1.15 -9.82
C THR A 68 -24.52 -0.30 -9.34
N THR A 69 -24.19 -1.23 -10.25
CA THR A 69 -24.00 -2.66 -9.91
C THR A 69 -22.57 -2.98 -9.49
N LYS A 70 -21.65 -2.01 -9.55
CA LYS A 70 -20.21 -2.13 -9.30
C LYS A 70 -19.51 -3.18 -10.18
N GLN A 71 -20.10 -3.50 -11.35
CA GLN A 71 -19.57 -4.42 -12.35
C GLN A 71 -19.18 -3.64 -13.60
N SER A 72 -17.88 -3.50 -13.86
CA SER A 72 -17.38 -2.77 -15.03
C SER A 72 -17.14 -3.71 -16.20
N SER A 73 -17.70 -3.40 -17.36
CA SER A 73 -17.36 -4.09 -18.60
C SER A 73 -15.99 -3.68 -19.15
N LEU A 74 -15.38 -2.62 -18.59
CA LEU A 74 -14.02 -2.19 -18.92
C LEU A 74 -12.95 -2.99 -18.16
N GLU A 75 -13.35 -3.92 -17.29
CA GLU A 75 -12.44 -4.76 -16.53
C GLU A 75 -12.67 -6.24 -16.87
N GLN A 76 -11.60 -7.02 -16.90
CA GLN A 76 -11.65 -8.48 -17.08
C GLN A 76 -10.70 -9.13 -16.08
N SER A 77 -11.24 -9.92 -15.15
CA SER A 77 -10.40 -10.65 -14.18
C SER A 77 -9.53 -11.70 -14.88
N LEU A 78 -8.31 -11.87 -14.37
CA LEU A 78 -7.41 -12.98 -14.68
C LEU A 78 -7.18 -13.87 -13.45
N ASP A 79 -7.96 -13.70 -12.39
CA ASP A 79 -7.94 -14.60 -11.23
C ASP A 79 -8.43 -15.99 -11.64
N GLY A 80 -7.93 -17.01 -10.93
CA GLY A 80 -8.21 -18.42 -11.16
C GLY A 80 -6.95 -19.26 -11.24
N ASP A 81 -7.07 -20.40 -11.89
CA ASP A 81 -5.99 -21.38 -12.02
C ASP A 81 -5.00 -20.99 -13.12
N TRP A 82 -3.73 -20.87 -12.78
CA TRP A 82 -2.63 -20.62 -13.72
C TRP A 82 -1.73 -21.85 -13.81
N GLN A 83 -1.14 -22.08 -14.99
CA GLN A 83 -0.05 -23.06 -15.13
C GLN A 83 1.15 -22.58 -14.31
N PHE A 84 1.79 -23.49 -13.58
CA PHE A 84 2.81 -23.14 -12.62
C PHE A 84 4.02 -24.06 -12.68
N LYS A 85 5.21 -23.49 -12.50
CA LYS A 85 6.42 -24.25 -12.25
C LYS A 85 7.27 -23.60 -11.16
N PHE A 86 7.59 -24.38 -10.13
CA PHE A 86 8.48 -23.97 -9.06
C PHE A 86 9.93 -24.36 -9.35
N ALA A 87 10.87 -23.45 -9.11
CA ALA A 87 12.31 -23.68 -9.15
C ALA A 87 12.96 -23.29 -7.82
N LYS A 88 13.97 -24.06 -7.39
CA LYS A 88 14.64 -23.82 -6.10
C LYS A 88 15.61 -22.66 -6.12
N THR A 89 16.13 -22.34 -7.31
CA THR A 89 17.10 -21.27 -7.52
C THR A 89 16.78 -20.52 -8.81
N PRO A 90 17.30 -19.29 -8.99
CA PRO A 90 17.16 -18.55 -10.23
C PRO A 90 17.72 -19.29 -11.44
N GLN A 91 18.79 -20.06 -11.27
CA GLN A 91 19.46 -20.78 -12.36
C GLN A 91 18.65 -22.01 -12.83
N GLU A 92 17.80 -22.57 -11.98
CA GLU A 92 16.95 -23.72 -12.27
C GLU A 92 15.59 -23.34 -12.89
N ARG A 93 15.27 -22.05 -12.96
CA ARG A 93 13.99 -21.57 -13.51
C ARG A 93 13.80 -22.02 -14.96
N PRO A 94 12.55 -22.24 -15.42
CA PRO A 94 12.27 -22.69 -16.79
C PRO A 94 12.47 -21.56 -17.81
N ALA A 95 13.73 -21.20 -18.10
CA ALA A 95 14.07 -20.10 -19.01
C ALA A 95 13.37 -20.26 -20.38
N GLY A 96 12.69 -19.20 -20.82
CA GLY A 96 11.92 -19.19 -22.08
C GLY A 96 10.48 -19.69 -21.95
N PHE A 97 9.98 -20.03 -20.76
CA PHE A 97 8.59 -20.50 -20.59
C PHE A 97 7.52 -19.52 -21.06
N TYR A 98 7.87 -18.23 -21.18
CA TYR A 98 7.04 -17.16 -21.73
C TYR A 98 6.84 -17.25 -23.25
N ASP A 99 7.65 -18.05 -23.97
CA ASP A 99 7.51 -18.24 -25.40
C ASP A 99 6.24 -19.04 -25.72
N PRO A 100 5.38 -18.60 -26.65
CA PRO A 100 4.15 -19.32 -27.01
C PRO A 100 4.36 -20.79 -27.39
N ASP A 101 5.49 -21.10 -28.02
CA ASP A 101 5.83 -22.45 -28.50
C ASP A 101 6.52 -23.34 -27.44
N TYR A 102 6.79 -22.82 -26.23
CA TYR A 102 7.42 -23.60 -25.17
C TYR A 102 6.46 -24.68 -24.63
N ASP A 103 6.97 -25.89 -24.43
CA ASP A 103 6.19 -27.02 -23.92
C ASP A 103 5.96 -26.90 -22.40
N ARG A 104 4.76 -26.42 -22.04
CA ARG A 104 4.28 -26.31 -20.66
C ARG A 104 3.49 -27.53 -20.18
N SER A 105 3.52 -28.68 -20.89
CA SER A 105 2.70 -29.84 -20.53
C SER A 105 3.04 -30.48 -19.17
N LYS A 106 4.19 -30.11 -18.58
CA LYS A 106 4.68 -30.58 -17.27
C LYS A 106 4.60 -29.50 -16.18
N PHE A 107 3.89 -28.42 -16.45
CA PHE A 107 3.58 -27.41 -15.45
C PHE A 107 2.42 -27.96 -14.60
N ASP A 108 2.49 -27.67 -13.31
CA ASP A 108 1.41 -27.91 -12.38
C ASP A 108 0.37 -26.78 -12.52
N THR A 109 -0.59 -26.72 -11.61
CA THR A 109 -1.56 -25.63 -11.51
C THR A 109 -1.45 -24.97 -10.15
N ILE A 110 -1.59 -23.65 -10.09
CA ILE A 110 -1.67 -22.87 -8.85
C ILE A 110 -2.82 -21.87 -8.94
N ALA A 111 -3.50 -21.63 -7.81
CA ALA A 111 -4.53 -20.60 -7.72
C ALA A 111 -3.89 -19.21 -7.66
N VAL A 112 -4.49 -18.26 -8.36
CA VAL A 112 -4.17 -16.83 -8.31
C VAL A 112 -5.46 -16.07 -7.98
N PRO A 113 -5.51 -15.24 -6.93
CA PRO A 113 -4.43 -14.97 -5.98
C PRO A 113 -4.13 -16.13 -5.02
N GLY A 114 -2.87 -16.21 -4.55
CA GLY A 114 -2.42 -17.15 -3.53
C GLY A 114 -0.91 -17.15 -3.32
N HIS A 115 -0.47 -17.61 -2.15
CA HIS A 115 0.94 -17.76 -1.81
C HIS A 115 1.50 -19.11 -2.28
N ILE A 116 2.73 -19.10 -2.81
CA ILE A 116 3.46 -20.29 -3.27
C ILE A 116 3.62 -21.30 -2.13
N GLU A 117 3.96 -20.82 -0.93
CA GLU A 117 4.17 -21.64 0.27
C GLU A 117 2.90 -22.31 0.78
N ILE A 118 1.77 -21.60 0.70
CA ILE A 118 0.46 -22.16 1.07
C ILE A 118 0.01 -23.21 0.05
N ALA A 119 0.38 -23.06 -1.22
CA ALA A 119 0.15 -24.07 -2.26
C ALA A 119 1.06 -25.31 -2.15
N GLY A 120 1.89 -25.41 -1.10
CA GLY A 120 2.76 -26.56 -0.83
C GLY A 120 4.12 -26.51 -1.53
N TYR A 121 4.50 -25.36 -2.10
CA TYR A 121 5.79 -25.16 -2.73
C TYR A 121 6.71 -24.28 -1.87
N GLY A 122 7.99 -24.62 -1.76
CA GLY A 122 8.88 -23.87 -0.87
C GLY A 122 8.61 -24.16 0.61
N GLN A 123 9.13 -23.30 1.48
CA GLN A 123 9.05 -23.49 2.93
C GLN A 123 8.38 -22.27 3.58
N LEU A 124 7.36 -22.53 4.41
CA LEU A 124 6.76 -21.57 5.32
C LEU A 124 7.78 -21.16 6.39
N LYS A 125 7.96 -19.85 6.58
CA LYS A 125 8.92 -19.30 7.54
C LYS A 125 8.30 -18.11 8.22
N TYR A 126 8.44 -18.06 9.54
CA TYR A 126 8.17 -16.86 10.32
C TYR A 126 9.47 -16.38 10.95
N ILE A 127 9.73 -15.08 10.84
CA ILE A 127 10.90 -14.44 11.44
C ILE A 127 10.58 -12.98 11.72
N ASN A 128 10.97 -12.53 12.91
CA ASN A 128 10.77 -11.17 13.39
C ASN A 128 11.90 -10.28 12.84
N THR A 129 12.93 -10.02 13.66
CA THR A 129 13.91 -8.96 13.40
C THR A 129 15.02 -9.31 12.40
N THR A 130 15.22 -10.59 12.10
CA THR A 130 16.37 -11.04 11.31
C THR A 130 15.97 -11.44 9.91
N TYR A 131 16.83 -11.18 8.93
CA TYR A 131 16.58 -11.67 7.59
C TYR A 131 16.67 -13.20 7.51
N PRO A 132 15.88 -13.87 6.64
CA PRO A 132 15.84 -15.34 6.61
C PRO A 132 17.15 -16.04 6.17
N TRP A 133 18.15 -15.27 5.70
CA TRP A 133 19.49 -15.74 5.32
C TRP A 133 20.54 -15.57 6.42
N GLU A 134 20.27 -14.83 7.49
CA GLU A 134 21.24 -14.61 8.57
C GLU A 134 21.71 -15.95 9.16
N GLY A 135 23.01 -16.04 9.47
CA GLY A 135 23.65 -17.29 9.93
C GLY A 135 23.87 -18.36 8.86
N LYS A 136 23.32 -18.21 7.65
CA LYS A 136 23.50 -19.16 6.52
C LYS A 136 24.31 -18.57 5.38
N ILE A 137 23.96 -17.35 4.97
CA ILE A 137 24.57 -16.64 3.85
C ILE A 137 24.92 -15.24 4.33
N PHE A 138 26.18 -14.83 4.18
CA PHE A 138 26.57 -13.45 4.46
C PHE A 138 26.04 -12.55 3.34
N ARG A 139 25.03 -11.73 3.65
CA ARG A 139 24.47 -10.71 2.76
C ARG A 139 24.32 -9.39 3.50
N ARG A 140 24.66 -8.30 2.84
CA ARG A 140 24.44 -6.93 3.33
C ARG A 140 23.83 -6.12 2.20
N PRO A 141 23.00 -5.10 2.50
CA PRO A 141 22.36 -4.32 1.45
C PRO A 141 23.42 -3.68 0.54
N ALA A 142 23.13 -3.62 -0.76
CA ALA A 142 24.01 -2.96 -1.71
C ALA A 142 24.30 -1.52 -1.26
N TYR A 143 25.56 -1.10 -1.42
CA TYR A 143 26.10 0.21 -1.08
C TYR A 143 26.13 0.57 0.42
N ALA A 144 25.54 -0.23 1.31
CA ALA A 144 25.42 0.11 2.74
C ALA A 144 26.75 0.08 3.49
N LEU A 145 27.71 -0.77 3.09
CA LEU A 145 29.04 -0.85 3.71
C LEU A 145 30.05 0.10 3.07
N ASN A 146 29.98 0.25 1.75
CA ASN A 146 30.77 1.18 0.94
C ASN A 146 30.21 1.25 -0.49
N ASP A 147 30.51 2.33 -1.19
CA ASP A 147 29.99 2.66 -2.53
C ASP A 147 30.41 1.68 -3.65
N GLN A 148 31.29 0.71 -3.39
CA GLN A 148 31.71 -0.30 -4.37
C GLN A 148 31.00 -1.65 -4.20
N ASP A 149 30.29 -1.85 -3.08
CA ASP A 149 29.55 -3.08 -2.81
C ASP A 149 28.18 -3.06 -3.49
N THR A 150 28.18 -3.28 -4.81
CA THR A 150 26.97 -3.21 -5.65
C THR A 150 25.92 -4.31 -5.38
N GLY A 151 26.22 -5.30 -4.53
CA GLY A 151 25.31 -6.44 -4.32
C GLY A 151 25.19 -7.42 -5.50
N LYS A 152 26.00 -7.27 -6.55
CA LYS A 152 25.95 -8.12 -7.76
C LYS A 152 25.95 -9.63 -7.42
N GLY A 153 24.97 -10.34 -7.98
CA GLY A 153 24.79 -11.79 -7.81
C GLY A 153 24.10 -12.18 -6.51
N MET A 154 23.78 -11.24 -5.62
CA MET A 154 23.24 -11.54 -4.30
C MET A 154 21.93 -12.32 -4.36
N PHE A 155 21.04 -11.92 -5.25
CA PHE A 155 19.72 -12.52 -5.46
C PHE A 155 19.59 -13.16 -6.83
N SER A 156 20.19 -12.58 -7.87
CA SER A 156 20.17 -13.15 -9.23
C SER A 156 20.93 -14.47 -9.35
N GLU A 157 21.92 -14.72 -8.48
CA GLU A 157 22.67 -15.97 -8.35
C GLU A 157 22.45 -16.67 -6.99
N GLY A 158 21.47 -16.21 -6.22
CA GLY A 158 21.21 -16.69 -4.86
C GLY A 158 20.64 -18.12 -4.83
N GLU A 159 21.36 -19.05 -4.19
CA GLU A 159 20.92 -20.45 -4.04
C GLU A 159 19.68 -20.65 -3.16
N ASP A 160 19.23 -19.60 -2.44
CA ASP A 160 18.02 -19.59 -1.61
C ASP A 160 16.91 -18.69 -2.18
N ASN A 161 17.05 -18.21 -3.41
CA ASN A 161 16.04 -17.38 -4.09
C ASN A 161 15.16 -18.26 -4.98
N THR A 162 14.06 -18.75 -4.42
CA THR A 162 13.10 -19.59 -5.14
C THR A 162 12.32 -18.79 -6.18
N VAL A 163 11.89 -19.45 -7.25
CA VAL A 163 11.21 -18.80 -8.38
C VAL A 163 9.91 -19.53 -8.72
N GLY A 164 8.83 -18.75 -8.85
CA GLY A 164 7.55 -19.20 -9.39
C GLY A 164 7.36 -18.72 -10.84
N ALA A 165 7.26 -19.65 -11.78
CA ALA A 165 6.92 -19.34 -13.17
C ALA A 165 5.44 -19.60 -13.42
N TYR A 166 4.67 -18.53 -13.62
CA TYR A 166 3.22 -18.52 -13.81
C TYR A 166 2.88 -18.25 -15.27
N ALA A 167 1.97 -19.03 -15.85
CA ALA A 167 1.47 -18.77 -17.20
C ALA A 167 -0.04 -19.05 -17.30
N THR A 168 -0.76 -18.15 -17.97
CA THR A 168 -2.16 -18.41 -18.34
C THR A 168 -2.48 -17.79 -19.69
N THR A 169 -3.58 -18.23 -20.29
CA THR A 169 -4.08 -17.71 -21.57
C THR A 169 -5.40 -17.00 -21.38
N PHE A 170 -5.61 -15.92 -22.11
CA PHE A 170 -6.88 -15.20 -22.11
C PHE A 170 -7.26 -14.74 -23.52
N THR A 171 -8.55 -14.56 -23.74
CA THR A 171 -9.07 -13.81 -24.90
C THR A 171 -9.73 -12.56 -24.37
N LEU A 172 -9.49 -11.41 -25.02
CA LEU A 172 -10.14 -10.17 -24.63
C LEU A 172 -11.67 -10.28 -24.78
N ASN A 173 -12.37 -9.91 -23.70
CA ASN A 173 -13.80 -9.66 -23.73
C ASN A 173 -14.12 -8.65 -24.86
N PRO A 174 -15.28 -8.77 -25.53
CA PRO A 174 -15.64 -7.90 -26.65
C PRO A 174 -15.46 -6.41 -26.35
N GLU A 175 -15.75 -5.99 -25.13
CA GLU A 175 -15.69 -4.61 -24.66
C GLU A 175 -14.26 -4.09 -24.49
N LEU A 176 -13.25 -4.95 -24.38
CA LEU A 176 -11.84 -4.55 -24.27
C LEU A 176 -11.15 -4.45 -25.64
N ARG A 177 -11.76 -4.99 -26.71
CA ARG A 177 -11.19 -4.99 -28.06
C ARG A 177 -11.09 -3.57 -28.61
N ASP A 178 -10.08 -3.34 -29.44
CA ASP A 178 -9.79 -2.06 -30.09
C ASP A 178 -9.57 -0.87 -29.12
N LYS A 179 -9.37 -1.15 -27.82
CA LYS A 179 -9.01 -0.17 -26.80
C LYS A 179 -7.55 -0.38 -26.39
N ARG A 180 -6.97 0.65 -25.77
CA ARG A 180 -5.72 0.47 -25.01
C ARG A 180 -6.04 -0.44 -23.82
N VAL A 181 -5.18 -1.40 -23.52
CA VAL A 181 -5.40 -2.36 -22.42
C VAL A 181 -4.17 -2.37 -21.54
N ILE A 182 -4.37 -2.19 -20.24
CA ILE A 182 -3.36 -2.42 -19.21
C ILE A 182 -3.66 -3.72 -18.46
N VAL A 183 -2.64 -4.32 -17.88
CA VAL A 183 -2.80 -5.30 -16.80
C VAL A 183 -2.48 -4.65 -15.47
N GLN A 184 -3.27 -4.99 -14.46
CA GLN A 184 -3.15 -4.53 -13.09
C GLN A 184 -2.94 -5.76 -12.19
N PHE A 185 -1.82 -5.79 -11.49
CA PHE A 185 -1.53 -6.71 -10.39
C PHE A 185 -1.67 -5.95 -9.07
N ASP A 186 -2.57 -6.37 -8.20
CA ASP A 186 -2.83 -5.67 -6.92
C ASP A 186 -1.77 -5.97 -5.83
N GLY A 187 -0.95 -7.01 -6.04
CA GLY A 187 0.14 -7.38 -5.13
C GLY A 187 0.84 -8.68 -5.57
N VAL A 188 2.17 -8.63 -5.67
CA VAL A 188 3.02 -9.77 -6.04
C VAL A 188 4.26 -9.75 -5.16
N GLU A 189 4.46 -10.81 -4.36
CA GLU A 189 5.57 -10.92 -3.42
C GLU A 189 6.70 -11.79 -4.03
N GLU A 190 7.93 -11.33 -4.24
CA GLU A 190 8.44 -9.99 -3.91
C GLU A 190 8.88 -9.19 -5.15
N ALA A 191 9.44 -9.85 -6.17
CA ALA A 191 9.80 -9.19 -7.44
C ALA A 191 9.24 -9.95 -8.64
N MET A 192 8.70 -9.23 -9.63
CA MET A 192 8.03 -9.81 -10.79
C MET A 192 8.63 -9.36 -12.12
N TYR A 193 8.74 -10.29 -13.06
CA TYR A 193 8.98 -10.01 -14.47
C TYR A 193 7.76 -10.44 -15.28
N LEU A 194 7.34 -9.61 -16.23
CA LEU A 194 6.12 -9.82 -17.01
C LEU A 194 6.42 -9.94 -18.50
N TRP A 195 5.79 -10.92 -19.14
CA TRP A 195 5.78 -11.09 -20.59
C TRP A 195 4.35 -11.28 -21.12
N LEU A 196 4.14 -10.81 -22.34
CA LEU A 196 2.93 -11.09 -23.13
C LEU A 196 3.34 -11.62 -24.51
N ASN A 197 2.82 -12.78 -24.87
CA ASN A 197 3.11 -13.45 -26.15
C ASN A 197 4.62 -13.60 -26.44
N GLY A 198 5.43 -13.89 -25.42
CA GLY A 198 6.89 -14.02 -25.50
C GLY A 198 7.66 -12.70 -25.50
N GLN A 199 6.98 -11.55 -25.52
CA GLN A 199 7.60 -10.23 -25.49
C GLN A 199 7.66 -9.69 -24.07
N PHE A 200 8.83 -9.19 -23.66
CA PHE A 200 9.01 -8.61 -22.34
C PHE A 200 8.23 -7.31 -22.21
N VAL A 201 7.42 -7.21 -21.15
CA VAL A 201 6.57 -6.05 -20.86
C VAL A 201 7.23 -5.17 -19.81
N GLY A 202 7.60 -5.72 -18.66
CA GLY A 202 8.13 -4.93 -17.54
C GLY A 202 8.57 -5.74 -16.32
N TYR A 203 9.09 -5.00 -15.33
CA TYR A 203 9.57 -5.48 -14.04
C TYR A 203 9.05 -4.58 -12.92
N ALA A 204 8.75 -5.15 -11.75
CA ALA A 204 8.38 -4.38 -10.55
C ALA A 204 8.80 -5.11 -9.26
N GLU A 205 9.15 -4.30 -8.27
CA GLU A 205 9.23 -4.62 -6.84
C GLU A 205 8.09 -3.89 -6.09
N ASP A 206 8.12 -3.93 -4.75
CA ASP A 206 7.08 -3.44 -3.82
C ASP A 206 5.83 -4.33 -3.79
N SER A 207 5.86 -5.32 -2.90
CA SER A 207 4.88 -6.43 -2.86
C SER A 207 3.43 -5.99 -2.64
N PHE A 208 3.23 -4.88 -1.92
CA PHE A 208 1.93 -4.46 -1.40
C PHE A 208 1.32 -3.28 -2.15
N SER A 209 2.03 -2.75 -3.16
CA SER A 209 1.52 -1.72 -4.05
C SER A 209 1.07 -2.31 -5.38
N ARG A 210 0.07 -1.65 -5.98
CA ARG A 210 -0.42 -2.01 -7.32
C ARG A 210 0.65 -1.80 -8.38
N SER A 211 0.86 -2.80 -9.24
CA SER A 211 1.70 -2.74 -10.43
C SER A 211 0.85 -2.76 -11.71
N GLU A 212 0.95 -1.71 -12.52
CA GLU A 212 0.23 -1.59 -13.81
C GLU A 212 1.21 -1.57 -15.00
N PHE A 213 0.87 -2.26 -16.08
CA PHE A 213 1.67 -2.29 -17.32
C PHE A 213 0.79 -2.17 -18.56
N ASP A 214 1.25 -1.43 -19.58
CA ASP A 214 0.57 -1.34 -20.88
C ASP A 214 0.80 -2.61 -21.72
N LEU A 215 -0.27 -3.33 -21.99
CA LEU A 215 -0.27 -4.54 -22.82
C LEU A 215 -0.59 -4.25 -24.29
N THR A 216 -1.12 -3.07 -24.61
CA THR A 216 -1.60 -2.70 -25.95
C THR A 216 -0.60 -3.04 -27.06
N PRO A 217 0.71 -2.75 -26.94
CA PRO A 217 1.67 -3.01 -28.02
C PRO A 217 1.94 -4.50 -28.29
N TYR A 218 1.59 -5.38 -27.35
CA TYR A 218 1.97 -6.79 -27.33
C TYR A 218 0.78 -7.74 -27.59
N LEU A 219 -0.45 -7.20 -27.58
CA LEU A 219 -1.68 -7.95 -27.77
C LEU A 219 -1.81 -8.41 -29.23
N LYS A 220 -2.43 -9.58 -29.39
CA LYS A 220 -2.85 -10.12 -30.70
C LYS A 220 -4.33 -10.49 -30.67
N ASP A 221 -4.92 -10.62 -31.85
CA ASP A 221 -6.29 -11.12 -31.99
C ASP A 221 -6.41 -12.55 -31.45
N GLY A 222 -7.52 -12.82 -30.75
CA GLY A 222 -7.81 -14.13 -30.17
C GLY A 222 -7.08 -14.38 -28.84
N GLU A 223 -6.52 -15.57 -28.70
CA GLU A 223 -5.91 -16.05 -27.45
C GLU A 223 -4.51 -15.47 -27.24
N ASN A 224 -4.27 -14.83 -26.11
CA ASN A 224 -3.00 -14.24 -25.69
C ASN A 224 -2.41 -15.04 -24.52
N LEU A 225 -1.09 -15.19 -24.49
CA LEU A 225 -0.35 -15.84 -23.40
C LEU A 225 0.29 -14.77 -22.51
N ILE A 226 -0.11 -14.71 -21.24
CA ILE A 226 0.59 -13.91 -20.21
C ILE A 226 1.46 -14.84 -19.37
N ALA A 227 2.69 -14.41 -19.10
CA ALA A 227 3.64 -15.16 -18.31
C ALA A 227 4.31 -14.23 -17.30
N VAL A 228 4.42 -14.69 -16.05
CA VAL A 228 5.01 -13.93 -14.93
C VAL A 228 6.05 -14.80 -14.24
N GLU A 229 7.24 -14.28 -14.07
CA GLU A 229 8.30 -14.92 -13.28
C GLU A 229 8.43 -14.15 -11.96
N VAL A 230 8.12 -14.81 -10.84
CA VAL A 230 8.12 -14.21 -9.49
C VAL A 230 9.31 -14.76 -8.72
N PHE A 231 10.17 -13.87 -8.22
CA PHE A 231 11.31 -14.20 -7.39
C PHE A 231 10.96 -13.93 -5.93
N LYS A 232 11.31 -14.87 -5.04
CA LYS A 232 11.07 -14.74 -3.60
C LYS A 232 11.92 -13.62 -2.96
N ARG A 233 12.99 -13.18 -3.62
CA ARG A 233 13.87 -12.12 -3.11
C ARG A 233 14.40 -11.25 -4.25
N SER A 234 14.49 -9.96 -3.95
CA SER A 234 15.31 -8.98 -4.63
C SER A 234 15.88 -7.99 -3.60
N THR A 235 16.37 -6.84 -4.02
CA THR A 235 16.75 -5.75 -3.12
C THR A 235 15.62 -5.29 -2.22
N ALA A 236 14.35 -5.41 -2.64
CA ALA A 236 13.19 -5.16 -1.79
C ALA A 236 13.23 -5.95 -0.48
N ALA A 237 13.86 -7.14 -0.45
CA ALA A 237 13.86 -8.01 0.72
C ALA A 237 14.61 -7.41 1.92
N PHE A 238 15.40 -6.35 1.71
CA PHE A 238 16.02 -5.58 2.79
C PHE A 238 15.10 -4.51 3.40
N ILE A 239 14.06 -4.09 2.68
CA ILE A 239 13.10 -3.06 3.08
C ILE A 239 11.67 -3.60 3.23
N GLU A 240 11.52 -4.92 3.18
CA GLU A 240 10.30 -5.68 3.50
C GLU A 240 10.60 -6.70 4.63
N ASP A 241 11.23 -6.21 5.70
CA ASP A 241 11.69 -7.00 6.85
C ASP A 241 10.66 -7.09 8.00
N GLN A 242 9.36 -6.92 7.72
CA GLN A 242 8.31 -6.91 8.74
C GLN A 242 8.26 -8.17 9.61
N ASP A 243 7.87 -8.01 10.89
CA ASP A 243 7.57 -9.12 11.80
C ASP A 243 6.35 -9.95 11.36
N MET A 244 6.55 -10.84 10.39
CA MET A 244 5.50 -11.64 9.76
C MET A 244 6.01 -12.91 9.07
N PHE A 245 5.08 -13.76 8.62
CA PHE A 245 5.41 -14.89 7.75
C PHE A 245 6.00 -14.41 6.41
N ARG A 246 7.02 -15.11 5.91
CA ARG A 246 7.73 -14.76 4.67
C ARG A 246 7.25 -15.62 3.49
N PHE A 247 6.38 -15.05 2.66
CA PHE A 247 5.76 -15.74 1.53
C PHE A 247 6.41 -15.32 0.21
N SER A 248 5.82 -15.78 -0.90
CA SER A 248 6.03 -15.28 -2.24
C SER A 248 4.83 -15.68 -3.13
N GLY A 249 4.66 -15.01 -4.27
CA GLY A 249 3.64 -15.30 -5.27
C GLY A 249 2.73 -14.13 -5.58
N ILE A 250 1.80 -14.37 -6.51
CA ILE A 250 0.75 -13.40 -6.89
C ILE A 250 -0.37 -13.54 -5.86
N PHE A 251 -0.30 -12.78 -4.76
CA PHE A 251 -1.17 -12.98 -3.60
C PHE A 251 -2.39 -12.05 -3.53
N ARG A 252 -2.50 -11.09 -4.46
CA ARG A 252 -3.70 -10.28 -4.69
C ARG A 252 -4.13 -10.35 -6.17
N SER A 253 -5.35 -9.93 -6.46
CA SER A 253 -5.99 -10.12 -7.76
C SER A 253 -5.21 -9.56 -8.95
N VAL A 254 -5.44 -10.17 -10.10
CA VAL A 254 -4.94 -9.74 -11.41
C VAL A 254 -6.12 -9.42 -12.33
N ARG A 255 -6.07 -8.29 -13.03
CA ARG A 255 -7.12 -7.90 -13.97
C ARG A 255 -6.58 -7.13 -15.17
N LEU A 256 -7.27 -7.24 -16.30
CA LEU A 256 -7.13 -6.38 -17.45
C LEU A 256 -8.06 -5.18 -17.31
N VAL A 257 -7.59 -3.99 -17.67
CA VAL A 257 -8.38 -2.76 -17.66
C VAL A 257 -8.28 -2.09 -19.03
N ALA A 258 -9.42 -1.88 -19.69
CA ALA A 258 -9.50 -1.08 -20.89
C ALA A 258 -9.43 0.41 -20.57
N LYS A 259 -8.58 1.12 -21.29
CA LYS A 259 -8.54 2.59 -21.36
C LYS A 259 -9.23 3.03 -22.66
N PRO A 260 -10.45 3.58 -22.60
CA PRO A 260 -11.12 4.14 -23.77
C PRO A 260 -10.33 5.29 -24.42
N ALA A 261 -10.85 5.78 -25.55
CA ALA A 261 -10.25 6.87 -26.31
C ALA A 261 -10.02 8.13 -25.46
N VAL A 262 -10.92 8.42 -24.52
CA VAL A 262 -10.72 9.37 -23.42
C VAL A 262 -10.74 8.60 -22.11
N PHE A 263 -9.67 8.68 -21.33
CA PHE A 263 -9.54 7.96 -20.07
C PHE A 263 -9.10 8.90 -18.95
N LEU A 264 -9.74 8.77 -17.78
CA LEU A 264 -9.30 9.44 -16.57
C LEU A 264 -8.10 8.68 -15.99
N GLU A 265 -6.90 9.24 -16.13
CA GLU A 265 -5.68 8.60 -15.63
C GLU A 265 -5.60 8.76 -14.11
N ASP A 266 -5.86 9.96 -13.60
CA ASP A 266 -5.73 10.26 -12.18
C ASP A 266 -6.74 11.32 -11.75
N MET A 267 -7.17 11.23 -10.50
CA MET A 267 -8.10 12.14 -9.85
C MET A 267 -7.60 12.48 -8.46
N THR A 268 -7.57 13.77 -8.15
CA THR A 268 -7.32 14.30 -6.81
C THR A 268 -8.55 15.04 -6.31
N LEU A 269 -9.10 14.58 -5.18
CA LEU A 269 -10.19 15.19 -4.44
C LEU A 269 -9.64 15.92 -3.22
N ARG A 270 -10.03 17.19 -3.06
CA ARG A 270 -9.68 18.01 -1.90
C ARG A 270 -10.92 18.69 -1.33
N PRO A 271 -11.73 17.95 -0.54
CA PRO A 271 -12.74 18.56 0.32
C PRO A 271 -12.02 19.31 1.44
N ASP A 272 -12.24 20.62 1.52
CA ASP A 272 -11.77 21.47 2.62
C ASP A 272 -12.95 21.96 3.46
N VAL A 273 -12.67 22.29 4.71
CA VAL A 273 -13.66 22.74 5.71
C VAL A 273 -13.22 24.07 6.31
N SER A 274 -14.16 25.02 6.39
CA SER A 274 -13.91 26.33 6.98
C SER A 274 -13.56 26.23 8.48
N ASP A 275 -12.85 27.23 9.00
CA ASP A 275 -12.37 27.23 10.39
C ASP A 275 -13.48 27.24 11.46
N ASP A 276 -14.71 27.58 11.07
CA ASP A 276 -15.91 27.48 11.93
C ASP A 276 -16.60 26.10 11.85
N TYR A 277 -16.04 25.19 11.05
CA TYR A 277 -16.48 23.82 10.80
C TYR A 277 -17.91 23.69 10.27
N LYS A 278 -18.39 24.69 9.53
CA LYS A 278 -19.77 24.71 9.01
C LYS A 278 -19.87 24.67 7.50
N ASN A 279 -18.91 25.22 6.78
CA ASN A 279 -18.92 25.27 5.33
C ASN A 279 -17.74 24.48 4.80
N GLY A 280 -17.80 24.13 3.51
CA GLY A 280 -16.69 23.46 2.86
C GLY A 280 -16.53 23.94 1.42
N ASP A 281 -15.45 23.47 0.81
CA ASP A 281 -15.14 23.70 -0.59
C ASP A 281 -14.62 22.39 -1.18
N LEU A 282 -15.05 22.04 -2.39
CA LEU A 282 -14.54 20.85 -3.08
C LEU A 282 -13.67 21.27 -4.26
N ASN A 283 -12.37 21.01 -4.16
CA ASN A 283 -11.45 21.15 -5.28
C ASN A 283 -11.20 19.78 -5.93
N LEU A 284 -11.32 19.74 -7.26
CA LEU A 284 -11.11 18.54 -8.08
C LEU A 284 -10.03 18.82 -9.12
N ALA A 285 -9.02 17.97 -9.20
CA ALA A 285 -8.02 17.99 -10.26
C ALA A 285 -7.99 16.64 -10.98
N LEU A 286 -8.22 16.67 -12.30
CA LEU A 286 -8.31 15.50 -13.16
C LEU A 286 -7.17 15.51 -14.18
N LYS A 287 -6.50 14.38 -14.34
CA LYS A 287 -5.56 14.13 -15.44
C LYS A 287 -6.18 13.11 -16.39
N LEU A 288 -6.24 13.45 -17.67
CA LEU A 288 -6.84 12.60 -18.70
C LEU A 288 -5.84 12.30 -19.81
N SER A 289 -5.97 11.12 -20.40
CA SER A 289 -5.32 10.77 -21.66
C SER A 289 -6.34 10.66 -22.78
N GLN A 290 -5.91 11.01 -23.99
CA GLN A 290 -6.73 11.00 -25.20
C GLN A 290 -5.97 10.33 -26.35
N THR A 291 -6.65 9.53 -27.17
CA THR A 291 -6.12 9.07 -28.46
C THR A 291 -6.29 10.17 -29.53
N ASP A 292 -5.53 10.09 -30.62
CA ASP A 292 -5.57 11.10 -31.69
C ASP A 292 -6.94 11.18 -32.39
N ASP A 293 -7.69 10.08 -32.36
CA ASP A 293 -9.03 9.94 -32.91
C ASP A 293 -10.14 10.06 -31.84
N ALA A 294 -9.80 10.50 -30.63
CA ALA A 294 -10.77 10.68 -29.56
C ALA A 294 -11.87 11.68 -29.97
N PRO A 295 -13.15 11.36 -29.71
CA PRO A 295 -14.24 12.28 -30.01
C PRO A 295 -14.20 13.50 -29.08
N ASP A 296 -14.68 14.64 -29.58
CA ASP A 296 -14.93 15.80 -28.72
C ASP A 296 -15.89 15.41 -27.59
N ALA A 297 -15.46 15.63 -26.35
CA ALA A 297 -16.17 15.23 -25.15
C ALA A 297 -16.12 16.29 -24.04
N GLU A 298 -17.04 16.16 -23.10
CA GLU A 298 -17.21 16.99 -21.92
C GLU A 298 -17.13 16.11 -20.66
N ILE A 299 -16.50 16.63 -19.63
CA ILE A 299 -16.50 16.07 -18.29
C ILE A 299 -17.64 16.72 -17.52
N ARG A 300 -18.58 15.91 -17.03
CA ARG A 300 -19.67 16.31 -16.16
C ARG A 300 -19.43 15.77 -14.77
N VAL A 301 -19.41 16.67 -13.79
CA VAL A 301 -19.22 16.35 -12.38
C VAL A 301 -20.54 16.58 -11.67
N LYS A 302 -21.02 15.56 -10.98
CA LYS A 302 -22.21 15.61 -10.13
C LYS A 302 -21.85 15.17 -8.72
N VAL A 303 -22.33 15.89 -7.71
CA VAL A 303 -22.27 15.44 -6.31
C VAL A 303 -23.67 15.36 -5.74
N THR A 304 -23.99 14.25 -5.07
CA THR A 304 -25.20 14.10 -4.27
C THR A 304 -24.87 13.95 -2.79
N ASP A 305 -25.77 14.41 -1.94
CA ASP A 305 -25.73 14.15 -0.50
C ASP A 305 -26.24 12.73 -0.18
N GLY A 306 -26.19 12.34 1.10
CA GLY A 306 -26.62 11.01 1.57
C GLY A 306 -28.12 10.71 1.39
N ASP A 307 -28.95 11.72 1.13
CA ASP A 307 -30.37 11.55 0.78
C ASP A 307 -30.56 11.42 -0.76
N GLY A 308 -29.47 11.45 -1.53
CA GLY A 308 -29.47 11.38 -2.99
C GLY A 308 -29.83 12.71 -3.67
N ARG A 309 -29.88 13.82 -2.93
CA ARG A 309 -30.17 15.14 -3.51
C ARG A 309 -28.90 15.69 -4.16
N GLU A 310 -29.04 16.19 -5.38
CA GLU A 310 -27.95 16.88 -6.09
C GLU A 310 -27.61 18.20 -5.38
N VAL A 311 -26.34 18.33 -5.00
CA VAL A 311 -25.78 19.49 -4.29
C VAL A 311 -24.72 20.22 -5.11
N LEU A 312 -24.13 19.57 -6.12
CA LEU A 312 -23.19 20.19 -7.06
C LEU A 312 -23.37 19.59 -8.46
N SER A 313 -23.28 20.44 -9.48
CA SER A 313 -23.29 20.05 -10.89
C SER A 313 -22.39 21.00 -11.69
N LEU A 314 -21.37 20.45 -12.35
CA LEU A 314 -20.36 21.19 -13.08
C LEU A 314 -20.07 20.49 -14.41
N ALA A 315 -19.61 21.25 -15.40
CA ALA A 315 -19.17 20.69 -16.66
C ALA A 315 -18.02 21.49 -17.27
N LYS A 316 -17.05 20.79 -17.87
CA LYS A 316 -15.94 21.40 -18.63
C LYS A 316 -15.58 20.51 -19.83
N PRO A 317 -15.12 21.09 -20.95
CA PRO A 317 -14.59 20.30 -22.06
C PRO A 317 -13.41 19.44 -21.60
N VAL A 318 -13.24 18.28 -22.23
CA VAL A 318 -12.07 17.42 -21.99
C VAL A 318 -10.78 18.14 -22.41
N ALA A 319 -9.77 18.02 -21.58
CA ALA A 319 -8.39 18.41 -21.84
C ALA A 319 -7.46 17.48 -21.04
N ASN A 320 -6.16 17.51 -21.30
CA ASN A 320 -5.20 16.65 -20.60
C ASN A 320 -5.19 16.90 -19.08
N THR A 321 -5.47 18.13 -18.66
CA THR A 321 -5.66 18.50 -17.26
C THR A 321 -6.93 19.35 -17.15
N VAL A 322 -7.83 18.96 -16.24
CA VAL A 322 -9.05 19.70 -15.95
C VAL A 322 -9.17 19.88 -14.44
N SER A 323 -9.33 21.13 -14.00
CA SER A 323 -9.53 21.44 -12.58
C SER A 323 -10.87 22.13 -12.36
N PHE A 324 -11.57 21.79 -11.29
CA PHE A 324 -12.73 22.50 -10.78
C PHE A 324 -12.36 23.04 -9.40
N THR A 325 -12.43 24.37 -9.23
CA THR A 325 -12.01 25.04 -7.99
C THR A 325 -13.11 25.93 -7.45
N ASP A 326 -13.02 26.26 -6.16
CA ASP A 326 -13.93 27.20 -5.47
C ASP A 326 -15.41 26.75 -5.51
N ASN A 327 -15.63 25.43 -5.45
CA ASN A 327 -16.97 24.83 -5.43
C ASN A 327 -17.50 24.77 -3.99
N ALA A 328 -18.07 25.88 -3.54
CA ALA A 328 -18.50 26.06 -2.15
C ALA A 328 -19.75 25.24 -1.76
N PHE A 329 -19.69 24.63 -0.58
CA PHE A 329 -20.78 23.93 0.10
C PHE A 329 -21.14 24.66 1.39
N LYS A 330 -22.44 24.90 1.61
CA LYS A 330 -22.95 25.52 2.84
C LYS A 330 -23.51 24.47 3.77
N ASN A 331 -23.24 24.60 5.06
CA ASN A 331 -23.70 23.66 6.09
C ASN A 331 -23.33 22.21 5.73
N VAL A 332 -22.04 21.96 5.52
CA VAL A 332 -21.53 20.61 5.24
C VAL A 332 -21.80 19.68 6.42
N HIS A 333 -22.09 18.42 6.11
CA HIS A 333 -22.11 17.35 7.10
C HIS A 333 -20.70 16.79 7.23
N LEU A 334 -20.12 16.89 8.42
CA LEU A 334 -18.74 16.48 8.65
C LEU A 334 -18.64 14.98 8.91
N TRP A 335 -17.66 14.34 8.28
CA TRP A 335 -17.29 12.96 8.50
C TRP A 335 -16.46 12.81 9.79
N ASN A 336 -16.76 11.78 10.58
CA ASN A 336 -15.95 11.29 11.70
C ASN A 336 -16.37 9.85 12.08
N HIS A 337 -15.69 9.22 13.05
CA HIS A 337 -15.95 7.81 13.40
C HIS A 337 -17.36 7.49 13.92
N MET A 338 -18.05 8.49 14.50
CA MET A 338 -19.42 8.32 15.02
C MET A 338 -20.49 8.66 13.98
N ASP A 339 -20.10 9.38 12.94
CA ASP A 339 -20.96 9.87 11.88
C ASP A 339 -20.17 9.88 10.57
N PRO A 340 -19.97 8.70 9.94
CA PRO A 340 -19.15 8.54 8.74
C PRO A 340 -19.89 9.02 7.49
N TYR A 341 -20.35 10.27 7.51
CA TYR A 341 -21.12 10.86 6.43
C TYR A 341 -20.27 11.05 5.17
N LEU A 342 -20.71 10.46 4.06
CA LEU A 342 -20.07 10.58 2.75
C LEU A 342 -21.02 11.24 1.74
N TYR A 343 -20.44 12.07 0.88
CA TYR A 343 -21.05 12.59 -0.33
C TYR A 343 -20.66 11.69 -1.51
N HIS A 344 -21.56 11.55 -2.47
CA HIS A 344 -21.35 10.71 -3.66
C HIS A 344 -21.00 11.58 -4.85
N LEU A 345 -19.75 11.47 -5.33
CA LEU A 345 -19.27 12.06 -6.56
C LEU A 345 -19.52 11.10 -7.73
N GLN A 346 -20.00 11.64 -8.85
CA GLN A 346 -20.04 10.96 -10.13
C GLN A 346 -19.42 11.85 -11.19
N ILE A 347 -18.36 11.37 -11.82
CA ILE A 347 -17.75 11.99 -13.00
C ILE A 347 -18.19 11.20 -14.22
N GLU A 348 -18.84 11.87 -15.18
CA GLU A 348 -19.17 11.31 -16.48
C GLU A 348 -18.33 11.97 -17.57
N ILE A 349 -17.78 11.17 -18.47
CA ILE A 349 -17.17 11.64 -19.71
C ILE A 349 -18.16 11.36 -20.82
N VAL A 350 -18.68 12.41 -21.45
CA VAL A 350 -19.77 12.33 -22.43
C VAL A 350 -19.36 13.02 -23.72
N THR A 351 -19.55 12.37 -24.87
CA THR A 351 -19.29 12.99 -26.17
C THR A 351 -20.24 14.15 -26.43
N THR A 352 -19.87 15.05 -27.34
CA THR A 352 -20.76 16.12 -27.82
C THR A 352 -22.05 15.59 -28.48
N ALA A 353 -22.05 14.33 -28.92
CA ALA A 353 -23.22 13.62 -29.45
C ALA A 353 -24.13 13.02 -28.35
N GLY A 354 -23.72 13.08 -27.08
CA GLY A 354 -24.49 12.59 -25.93
C GLY A 354 -24.23 11.14 -25.53
N GLU A 355 -23.18 10.52 -26.07
CA GLU A 355 -22.76 9.16 -25.70
C GLU A 355 -21.85 9.17 -24.48
N THR A 356 -22.13 8.34 -23.47
CA THR A 356 -21.26 8.18 -22.30
C THR A 356 -20.07 7.28 -22.64
N LEU A 357 -18.86 7.81 -22.47
CA LEU A 357 -17.61 7.07 -22.66
C LEU A 357 -17.15 6.37 -21.37
N ALA A 358 -17.34 7.04 -20.24
CA ALA A 358 -16.97 6.52 -18.92
C ALA A 358 -17.78 7.19 -17.81
N VAL A 359 -17.99 6.45 -16.73
CA VAL A 359 -18.55 6.90 -15.46
C VAL A 359 -17.60 6.50 -14.34
N VAL A 360 -17.22 7.44 -13.49
CA VAL A 360 -16.33 7.23 -12.34
C VAL A 360 -17.07 7.69 -11.08
N PRO A 361 -17.68 6.75 -10.32
CA PRO A 361 -18.22 7.04 -9.00
C PRO A 361 -17.09 7.09 -7.97
N TYR A 362 -17.22 7.96 -6.98
CA TYR A 362 -16.32 8.03 -5.84
C TYR A 362 -17.02 8.65 -4.63
N ASP A 363 -16.71 8.19 -3.43
CA ASP A 363 -17.30 8.72 -2.20
C ASP A 363 -16.26 9.53 -1.42
N PHE A 364 -16.68 10.65 -0.82
CA PHE A 364 -15.78 11.50 -0.04
C PHE A 364 -16.52 12.18 1.11
N GLY A 365 -15.82 12.46 2.22
CA GLY A 365 -16.35 13.18 3.36
C GLY A 365 -15.65 14.52 3.57
N PHE A 366 -16.40 15.50 4.11
CA PHE A 366 -15.81 16.74 4.60
C PHE A 366 -15.27 16.54 6.00
N ARG A 367 -13.98 16.75 6.20
CA ARG A 367 -13.33 16.73 7.52
C ARG A 367 -12.21 17.78 7.57
N LYS A 368 -11.72 18.09 8.76
CA LYS A 368 -10.50 18.88 8.94
C LYS A 368 -9.60 18.25 9.99
N VAL A 369 -8.38 17.89 9.60
CA VAL A 369 -7.34 17.43 10.54
C VAL A 369 -6.40 18.60 10.82
N GLU A 370 -6.14 18.88 12.09
CA GLU A 370 -5.34 20.04 12.48
C GLU A 370 -4.45 19.73 13.67
N LEU A 371 -3.27 20.35 13.73
CA LEU A 371 -2.43 20.40 14.92
C LEU A 371 -2.49 21.79 15.53
N LYS A 372 -3.33 21.99 16.56
CA LYS A 372 -3.50 23.28 17.25
C LYS A 372 -3.02 23.20 18.68
N ASN A 373 -2.14 24.12 19.08
CA ASN A 373 -1.53 24.15 20.42
C ASN A 373 -0.92 22.78 20.82
N LYS A 374 -0.30 22.08 19.86
CA LYS A 374 0.29 20.74 20.02
C LYS A 374 -0.70 19.62 20.33
N ILE A 375 -1.99 19.79 20.02
CA ILE A 375 -3.03 18.78 20.14
C ILE A 375 -3.57 18.47 18.74
N MET A 376 -3.72 17.18 18.43
CA MET A 376 -4.30 16.72 17.18
C MET A 376 -5.82 16.80 17.26
N LEU A 377 -6.42 17.49 16.30
CA LEU A 377 -7.86 17.73 16.23
C LEU A 377 -8.44 17.17 14.93
N LEU A 378 -9.64 16.62 15.02
CA LEU A 378 -10.53 16.34 13.90
C LEU A 378 -11.79 17.18 14.08
N ASN A 379 -12.11 18.02 13.10
CA ASN A 379 -13.30 18.88 13.12
C ASN A 379 -13.37 19.77 14.39
N GLY A 380 -12.21 20.23 14.88
CA GLY A 380 -12.09 21.05 16.08
C GLY A 380 -12.09 20.30 17.42
N ASN A 381 -12.27 18.97 17.41
CA ASN A 381 -12.27 18.14 18.62
C ASN A 381 -10.99 17.32 18.72
N ARG A 382 -10.50 17.08 19.95
CA ARG A 382 -9.31 16.24 20.19
C ARG A 382 -9.55 14.82 19.68
N ILE A 383 -8.60 14.30 18.90
CA ILE A 383 -8.64 12.91 18.41
C ILE A 383 -8.20 11.97 19.53
N ILE A 384 -9.03 11.02 19.94
CA ILE A 384 -8.60 9.91 20.80
C ILE A 384 -8.56 8.64 19.95
N ILE A 385 -7.37 8.07 19.82
CA ILE A 385 -7.08 6.88 19.04
C ILE A 385 -7.27 5.67 19.96
N ASN A 386 -8.34 4.93 19.71
CA ASN A 386 -8.63 3.62 20.26
C ASN A 386 -8.38 2.61 19.15
N GLY A 387 -7.09 2.41 18.83
CA GLY A 387 -6.68 1.76 17.59
C GLY A 387 -6.14 0.35 17.76
N VAL A 388 -6.00 -0.36 16.64
CA VAL A 388 -5.25 -1.61 16.54
C VAL A 388 -4.29 -1.57 15.35
N ASN A 389 -3.15 -2.22 15.48
CA ASN A 389 -2.31 -2.61 14.35
C ASN A 389 -2.96 -3.83 13.69
N ARG A 390 -3.05 -3.85 12.36
CA ARG A 390 -3.66 -4.97 11.62
C ARG A 390 -2.77 -5.43 10.48
N HIS A 391 -2.31 -6.67 10.57
CA HIS A 391 -1.86 -7.44 9.42
C HIS A 391 -3.06 -8.02 8.65
N GLU A 392 -3.00 -8.03 7.32
CA GLU A 392 -3.92 -8.84 6.51
C GLU A 392 -3.67 -10.33 6.75
N TRP A 393 -4.57 -11.00 7.48
CA TRP A 393 -4.37 -12.41 7.82
C TRP A 393 -5.62 -13.30 7.69
N ASP A 394 -5.39 -14.50 7.20
CA ASP A 394 -6.30 -15.64 7.24
C ASP A 394 -5.50 -16.92 7.50
N ALA A 395 -5.94 -17.75 8.45
CA ALA A 395 -5.19 -18.94 8.85
C ALA A 395 -5.08 -20.02 7.77
N HIS A 396 -5.87 -19.99 6.70
CA HIS A 396 -5.74 -20.92 5.57
C HIS A 396 -5.00 -20.32 4.37
N ARG A 397 -5.13 -19.01 4.16
CA ARG A 397 -4.70 -18.30 2.95
C ARG A 397 -3.53 -17.35 3.19
N GLY A 398 -3.03 -17.23 4.42
CA GLY A 398 -2.01 -16.25 4.80
C GLY A 398 -2.53 -14.83 4.54
N ARG A 399 -1.76 -14.03 3.80
CA ARG A 399 -2.15 -12.64 3.45
C ARG A 399 -3.17 -12.51 2.32
N ALA A 400 -3.59 -13.59 1.66
CA ALA A 400 -4.59 -13.54 0.61
C ALA A 400 -6.02 -13.50 1.19
N VAL A 401 -6.34 -12.42 1.90
CA VAL A 401 -7.63 -12.19 2.56
C VAL A 401 -8.74 -11.82 1.58
N THR A 402 -9.98 -12.10 1.96
CA THR A 402 -11.20 -11.84 1.17
C THR A 402 -12.05 -10.70 1.72
N ALA A 403 -13.04 -10.27 0.93
CA ALA A 403 -14.01 -9.25 1.35
C ALA A 403 -14.82 -9.68 2.59
N GLU A 404 -15.12 -10.98 2.70
CA GLU A 404 -15.78 -11.55 3.88
C GLU A 404 -14.90 -11.42 5.13
N ASP A 405 -13.60 -11.68 5.01
CA ASP A 405 -12.64 -11.53 6.11
C ASP A 405 -12.61 -10.06 6.58
N MET A 406 -12.48 -9.11 5.65
CA MET A 406 -12.49 -7.68 5.97
C MET A 406 -13.81 -7.22 6.60
N THR A 407 -14.95 -7.73 6.12
CA THR A 407 -16.28 -7.41 6.69
C THR A 407 -16.40 -7.92 8.13
N TYR A 408 -15.89 -9.12 8.40
CA TYR A 408 -15.84 -9.67 9.75
C TYR A 408 -14.95 -8.82 10.66
N ASP A 409 -13.75 -8.45 10.17
CA ASP A 409 -12.82 -7.65 10.95
C ASP A 409 -13.44 -6.30 11.35
N MET A 410 -14.18 -5.67 10.43
CA MET A 410 -14.92 -4.44 10.68
C MET A 410 -16.02 -4.59 11.74
N GLN A 411 -16.78 -5.69 11.68
CA GLN A 411 -17.79 -5.98 12.70
C GLN A 411 -17.16 -6.05 14.10
N ILE A 412 -16.00 -6.70 14.22
CA ILE A 412 -15.26 -6.80 15.48
C ILE A 412 -14.82 -5.42 15.96
N PHE A 413 -14.37 -4.54 15.07
CA PHE A 413 -13.99 -3.18 15.45
C PHE A 413 -15.13 -2.44 16.13
N HIS A 414 -16.32 -2.44 15.50
CA HIS A 414 -17.51 -1.80 16.07
C HIS A 414 -17.98 -2.43 17.38
N GLU A 415 -18.00 -3.76 17.47
CA GLU A 415 -18.44 -4.46 18.67
C GLU A 415 -17.55 -4.17 19.89
N ASN A 416 -16.31 -3.73 19.67
CA ASN A 416 -15.29 -3.54 20.70
C ASN A 416 -14.77 -2.10 20.80
N ASN A 417 -15.50 -1.14 20.22
CA ASN A 417 -15.23 0.30 20.34
C ASN A 417 -13.85 0.71 19.76
N ILE A 418 -13.32 -0.06 18.80
CA ILE A 418 -12.12 0.29 18.06
C ILE A 418 -12.52 1.34 17.02
N ASN A 419 -11.84 2.49 17.01
CA ASN A 419 -12.14 3.60 16.10
C ASN A 419 -11.02 3.91 15.13
N ALA A 420 -9.90 3.19 15.20
CA ALA A 420 -8.75 3.45 14.36
C ALA A 420 -7.98 2.17 13.99
N VAL A 421 -7.30 2.19 12.85
CA VAL A 421 -6.44 1.10 12.41
C VAL A 421 -5.15 1.66 11.81
N ARG A 422 -4.02 1.01 12.11
CA ARG A 422 -2.74 1.21 11.42
C ARG A 422 -2.51 0.00 10.52
N THR A 423 -2.25 0.25 9.22
CA THR A 423 -1.98 -0.81 8.24
C THR A 423 -0.52 -1.29 8.42
N CYS A 424 -0.28 -2.11 9.42
CA CYS A 424 1.06 -2.54 9.82
C CYS A 424 1.59 -3.66 8.89
N HIS A 425 2.73 -3.53 8.22
CA HIS A 425 3.52 -2.32 7.98
C HIS A 425 3.65 -2.09 6.47
N TYR A 426 2.49 -2.06 5.82
CA TYR A 426 2.34 -1.96 4.37
C TYR A 426 0.91 -1.51 4.00
N PRO A 427 0.66 -1.08 2.76
CA PRO A 427 -0.70 -0.78 2.32
C PRO A 427 -1.58 -2.02 2.22
N ASP A 428 -2.76 -1.99 2.82
CA ASP A 428 -3.77 -3.05 2.72
C ASP A 428 -4.45 -3.04 1.34
N GLN A 429 -5.30 -4.05 1.06
CA GLN A 429 -6.10 -4.05 -0.17
C GLN A 429 -7.02 -2.82 -0.24
N ILE A 430 -7.16 -2.22 -1.44
CA ILE A 430 -7.99 -1.03 -1.70
C ILE A 430 -9.41 -1.11 -1.08
N PRO A 431 -10.15 -2.23 -1.14
CA PRO A 431 -11.47 -2.33 -0.51
C PRO A 431 -11.48 -2.03 0.99
N TRP A 432 -10.37 -2.28 1.72
CA TRP A 432 -10.25 -1.96 3.14
C TRP A 432 -10.38 -0.46 3.41
N TYR A 433 -9.77 0.38 2.58
CA TYR A 433 -9.83 1.83 2.72
C TYR A 433 -11.25 2.37 2.47
N PHE A 434 -11.97 1.82 1.48
CA PHE A 434 -13.38 2.14 1.28
C PHE A 434 -14.24 1.68 2.46
N LEU A 435 -13.97 0.51 3.04
CA LEU A 435 -14.67 0.06 4.25
C LEU A 435 -14.42 1.03 5.41
N CYS A 436 -13.18 1.45 5.66
CA CYS A 436 -12.88 2.42 6.70
C CYS A 436 -13.55 3.79 6.46
N ASP A 437 -13.63 4.25 5.21
CA ASP A 437 -14.37 5.46 4.85
C ASP A 437 -15.86 5.34 5.21
N HIS A 438 -16.50 4.24 4.82
CA HIS A 438 -17.93 4.01 5.03
C HIS A 438 -18.30 3.74 6.50
N GLU A 439 -17.44 3.05 7.22
CA GLU A 439 -17.71 2.54 8.56
C GLU A 439 -17.18 3.49 9.65
N GLY A 440 -16.42 4.52 9.27
CA GLY A 440 -15.93 5.51 10.22
C GLY A 440 -14.75 5.00 11.04
N ILE A 441 -13.78 4.37 10.41
CA ILE A 441 -12.55 3.94 11.10
C ILE A 441 -11.41 4.86 10.66
N TYR A 442 -10.79 5.55 11.61
CA TYR A 442 -9.61 6.39 11.32
C TYR A 442 -8.43 5.53 10.87
N MET A 443 -7.69 5.98 9.88
CA MET A 443 -6.56 5.23 9.33
C MET A 443 -5.24 5.99 9.50
N MET A 444 -4.24 5.25 9.96
CA MET A 444 -2.83 5.52 9.70
C MET A 444 -2.39 4.62 8.56
N ALA A 445 -2.28 5.18 7.35
CA ALA A 445 -1.87 4.46 6.17
C ALA A 445 -0.33 4.43 6.11
N GLU A 446 0.23 3.22 6.18
CA GLU A 446 1.67 3.01 6.25
C GLU A 446 2.25 2.57 4.91
N ASN A 447 3.47 3.05 4.63
CA ASN A 447 4.27 2.59 3.52
C ASN A 447 4.80 1.18 3.77
N ASN A 448 4.93 0.37 2.73
CA ASN A 448 5.61 -0.92 2.78
C ASN A 448 7.12 -0.68 2.95
N LEU A 449 7.57 -0.44 4.18
CA LEU A 449 8.96 -0.13 4.47
C LEU A 449 9.31 -0.56 5.89
N GLU A 450 10.06 -1.66 5.98
CA GLU A 450 10.68 -2.12 7.22
C GLU A 450 12.04 -2.76 6.96
N SER A 451 13.06 -2.39 7.72
CA SER A 451 14.45 -2.80 7.50
C SER A 451 15.16 -3.14 8.81
N HIS A 452 14.41 -3.78 9.70
CA HIS A 452 14.76 -3.99 11.10
C HIS A 452 16.15 -4.60 11.29
N GLY A 453 16.44 -5.67 10.57
CA GLY A 453 17.71 -6.41 10.64
C GLY A 453 18.93 -5.64 10.17
N THR A 454 18.76 -4.46 9.56
CA THR A 454 19.88 -3.60 9.16
C THR A 454 20.43 -2.74 10.27
N TRP A 455 19.60 -2.39 11.26
CA TRP A 455 19.97 -1.44 12.33
C TRP A 455 19.76 -1.98 13.74
N GLN A 456 18.88 -2.95 13.96
CA GLN A 456 18.71 -3.57 15.27
C GLN A 456 19.36 -4.96 15.25
N LYS A 457 20.25 -5.21 16.21
CA LYS A 457 21.04 -6.46 16.24
C LYS A 457 21.09 -7.00 17.65
N MET A 458 20.47 -8.15 17.88
CA MET A 458 20.39 -8.76 19.22
C MET A 458 19.85 -7.76 20.27
N GLY A 459 18.84 -6.98 19.89
CA GLY A 459 18.23 -5.93 20.72
C GLY A 459 19.06 -4.64 20.88
N ALA A 460 20.27 -4.56 20.33
CA ALA A 460 21.08 -3.35 20.35
C ALA A 460 20.82 -2.47 19.13
N VAL A 461 20.79 -1.15 19.34
CA VAL A 461 20.79 -0.16 18.25
C VAL A 461 22.19 -0.08 17.65
N GLU A 462 22.33 -0.63 16.44
CA GLU A 462 23.59 -0.76 15.71
C GLU A 462 23.34 -0.48 14.22
N PRO A 463 23.29 0.80 13.79
CA PRO A 463 22.88 1.18 12.43
C PRO A 463 24.02 1.17 11.39
N SER A 464 25.12 0.43 11.59
CA SER A 464 26.32 0.50 10.72
C SER A 464 26.10 0.18 9.25
N TYR A 465 25.03 -0.53 8.88
CA TYR A 465 24.65 -0.82 7.50
C TYR A 465 23.14 -0.63 7.25
N ASN A 466 22.53 0.30 7.99
CA ASN A 466 21.11 0.62 7.84
C ASN A 466 20.77 1.09 6.40
N VAL A 467 19.71 0.53 5.83
CA VAL A 467 19.03 1.04 4.63
C VAL A 467 17.55 1.29 4.96
N PRO A 468 16.87 2.26 4.34
CA PRO A 468 17.39 3.17 3.32
C PRO A 468 18.43 4.14 3.89
N GLY A 469 18.33 4.48 5.18
CA GLY A 469 19.34 5.26 5.89
C GLY A 469 19.63 6.61 5.20
N SER A 470 20.91 6.86 4.95
CA SER A 470 21.41 7.97 4.11
C SER A 470 22.19 7.41 2.92
N VAL A 471 21.68 6.36 2.27
CA VAL A 471 22.34 5.65 1.16
C VAL A 471 21.64 6.03 -0.15
N PRO A 472 22.21 6.96 -0.96
CA PRO A 472 21.49 7.58 -2.08
C PRO A 472 20.85 6.62 -3.08
N GLN A 473 21.42 5.44 -3.27
CA GLN A 473 20.93 4.39 -4.17
C GLN A 473 19.59 3.77 -3.71
N TRP A 474 19.25 3.87 -2.43
CA TRP A 474 17.97 3.39 -1.88
C TRP A 474 16.88 4.46 -1.85
N LYS A 475 17.26 5.72 -2.03
CA LYS A 475 16.36 6.86 -1.90
C LYS A 475 15.14 6.78 -2.80
N GLU A 476 15.32 6.50 -4.09
CA GLU A 476 14.19 6.48 -5.03
C GLU A 476 13.28 5.28 -4.83
N ALA A 477 13.79 4.14 -4.35
CA ALA A 477 12.97 2.98 -4.01
C ALA A 477 11.98 3.31 -2.88
N VAL A 478 12.42 3.99 -1.83
CA VAL A 478 11.54 4.37 -0.72
C VAL A 478 10.66 5.58 -1.02
N LEU A 479 11.14 6.52 -1.84
CA LEU A 479 10.28 7.60 -2.36
C LEU A 479 9.20 7.07 -3.31
N ASP A 480 9.47 6.00 -4.05
CA ASP A 480 8.45 5.41 -4.91
C ASP A 480 7.35 4.75 -4.11
N ARG A 481 7.67 4.06 -3.01
CA ARG A 481 6.70 3.52 -2.05
C ARG A 481 5.81 4.64 -1.48
N ALA A 482 6.41 5.76 -1.05
CA ALA A 482 5.67 6.96 -0.60
C ALA A 482 4.75 7.54 -1.69
N ARG A 483 5.25 7.65 -2.93
CA ARG A 483 4.44 8.11 -4.07
C ARG A 483 3.28 7.15 -4.36
N SER A 484 3.54 5.86 -4.42
CA SER A 484 2.52 4.83 -4.70
C SER A 484 1.42 4.83 -3.64
N ASN A 485 1.80 4.90 -2.37
CA ASN A 485 0.86 5.01 -1.25
C ASN A 485 0.04 6.30 -1.32
N TYR A 486 0.67 7.47 -1.48
CA TYR A 486 -0.04 8.74 -1.62
C TYR A 486 -0.97 8.75 -2.84
N GLU A 487 -0.46 8.45 -4.04
CA GLU A 487 -1.22 8.57 -5.28
C GLU A 487 -2.44 7.66 -5.27
N THR A 488 -2.31 6.45 -4.71
CA THR A 488 -3.41 5.49 -4.59
C THR A 488 -4.45 5.95 -3.58
N PHE A 489 -4.04 6.38 -2.37
CA PHE A 489 -4.95 6.54 -1.23
C PHE A 489 -5.30 7.99 -0.85
N LYS A 490 -4.75 9.01 -1.54
CA LYS A 490 -4.95 10.45 -1.24
C LYS A 490 -6.40 10.92 -1.12
N ASN A 491 -7.32 10.20 -1.76
CA ASN A 491 -8.75 10.55 -1.81
C ASN A 491 -9.58 9.93 -0.68
N HIS A 492 -9.04 8.98 0.10
CA HIS A 492 -9.78 8.37 1.21
C HIS A 492 -9.93 9.34 2.39
N THR A 493 -11.15 9.41 2.90
CA THR A 493 -11.54 10.32 3.97
C THR A 493 -11.00 9.87 5.32
N ALA A 494 -10.97 8.55 5.53
CA ALA A 494 -10.54 7.86 6.73
C ALA A 494 -9.04 8.00 7.01
N VAL A 495 -8.21 8.21 5.98
CA VAL A 495 -6.77 8.41 6.16
C VAL A 495 -6.52 9.76 6.80
N LEU A 496 -6.10 9.75 8.07
CA LEU A 496 -5.74 10.96 8.83
C LEU A 496 -4.22 11.14 8.92
N PHE A 497 -3.48 10.04 8.78
CA PHE A 497 -2.03 9.99 8.96
C PHE A 497 -1.35 9.22 7.81
N TRP A 498 -0.27 9.77 7.30
CA TRP A 498 0.70 9.06 6.48
C TRP A 498 1.85 8.56 7.35
N SER A 499 2.02 7.24 7.47
CA SER A 499 3.16 6.66 8.17
C SER A 499 4.28 6.35 7.18
N LEU A 500 5.48 6.84 7.44
CA LEU A 500 6.63 6.72 6.52
C LEU A 500 7.18 5.29 6.42
N GLY A 501 6.78 4.39 7.31
CA GLY A 501 7.27 3.02 7.43
C GLY A 501 7.36 2.63 8.90
N ASN A 502 7.97 1.48 9.15
CA ASN A 502 8.20 0.94 10.48
C ASN A 502 9.68 0.59 10.64
N GLU A 503 10.20 0.69 11.87
CA GLU A 503 11.48 0.14 12.31
C GLU A 503 12.60 0.13 11.26
N SER A 504 12.83 1.29 10.63
CA SER A 504 13.81 1.45 9.54
C SER A 504 14.91 2.45 9.86
N TYR A 505 15.00 2.86 11.13
CA TYR A 505 15.87 3.93 11.63
C TYR A 505 15.60 5.28 10.94
N ALA A 506 16.05 6.41 11.52
CA ALA A 506 15.91 7.70 10.85
C ALA A 506 17.20 8.09 10.10
N GLY A 507 17.04 8.51 8.85
CA GLY A 507 18.11 8.93 7.94
C GLY A 507 17.61 9.93 6.89
N ASP A 508 18.49 10.35 5.98
CA ASP A 508 18.16 11.38 4.97
C ASP A 508 17.09 10.92 3.99
N ASP A 509 16.99 9.61 3.72
CA ASP A 509 16.01 9.09 2.76
C ASP A 509 14.59 9.06 3.36
N ILE A 510 14.44 8.71 4.64
CA ILE A 510 13.17 8.87 5.35
C ILE A 510 12.79 10.35 5.49
N ALA A 511 13.78 11.24 5.71
CA ALA A 511 13.53 12.68 5.72
C ALA A 511 13.02 13.18 4.35
N ALA A 512 13.51 12.60 3.24
CA ALA A 512 13.00 12.88 1.91
C ALA A 512 11.56 12.41 1.72
N MET A 513 11.18 11.23 2.25
CA MET A 513 9.79 10.76 2.24
C MET A 513 8.88 11.71 3.03
N ASN A 514 9.29 12.14 4.22
CA ASN A 514 8.52 13.12 5.00
C ASN A 514 8.30 14.41 4.21
N LYS A 515 9.37 14.93 3.58
CA LYS A 515 9.29 16.12 2.74
C LYS A 515 8.33 15.91 1.57
N PHE A 516 8.35 14.75 0.91
CA PHE A 516 7.40 14.44 -0.16
C PHE A 516 5.96 14.61 0.31
N TYR A 517 5.57 13.99 1.43
CA TYR A 517 4.21 14.15 1.96
C TYR A 517 3.90 15.60 2.32
N LYS A 518 4.82 16.35 2.93
CA LYS A 518 4.62 17.78 3.25
C LYS A 518 4.43 18.66 2.02
N ASP A 519 5.07 18.32 0.91
CA ASP A 519 4.94 19.06 -0.34
C ASP A 519 3.64 18.72 -1.09
N HIS A 520 3.05 17.53 -0.85
CA HIS A 520 1.92 17.00 -1.63
C HIS A 520 0.60 16.98 -0.85
N ASP A 521 0.61 16.87 0.47
CA ASP A 521 -0.59 16.77 1.31
C ASP A 521 -0.46 17.53 2.62
N ASP A 522 -1.04 18.72 2.65
CA ASP A 522 -1.18 19.55 3.83
C ASP A 522 -2.45 19.25 4.65
N THR A 523 -3.27 18.29 4.20
CA THR A 523 -4.55 17.96 4.83
C THR A 523 -4.46 16.81 5.84
N ARG A 524 -3.29 16.18 5.96
CA ARG A 524 -3.02 15.01 6.81
C ARG A 524 -1.73 15.19 7.59
N LEU A 525 -1.59 14.47 8.69
CA LEU A 525 -0.37 14.47 9.50
C LEU A 525 0.56 13.34 9.04
N THR A 526 1.85 13.48 9.35
CA THR A 526 2.91 12.52 9.06
C THR A 526 3.37 11.84 10.34
N HIS A 527 3.64 10.54 10.27
CA HIS A 527 4.05 9.68 11.38
C HIS A 527 5.32 8.91 11.03
N TYR A 528 6.26 8.80 11.97
CA TYR A 528 7.35 7.83 11.92
C TYR A 528 7.97 7.65 13.32
N GLU A 529 8.09 6.41 13.80
CA GLU A 529 8.57 6.10 15.14
C GLU A 529 10.11 6.14 15.22
N GLY A 530 10.80 5.79 14.11
CA GLY A 530 12.25 5.56 14.09
C GLY A 530 13.09 6.78 14.44
N VAL A 531 12.48 7.97 14.41
CA VAL A 531 13.03 9.22 14.95
C VAL A 531 13.46 9.06 16.42
N CYS A 532 12.78 8.20 17.19
CA CYS A 532 13.13 7.95 18.58
C CYS A 532 14.55 7.39 18.77
N ARG A 533 15.05 6.65 17.77
CA ARG A 533 16.40 6.06 17.74
C ARG A 533 17.46 7.00 17.18
N ASN A 534 17.06 8.05 16.46
CA ASN A 534 17.97 9.06 15.92
C ASN A 534 17.34 10.47 15.97
N ARG A 535 17.46 11.10 17.14
CA ARG A 535 16.88 12.43 17.44
C ARG A 535 17.44 13.57 16.59
N LYS A 536 18.50 13.37 15.79
CA LYS A 536 19.00 14.37 14.81
C LYS A 536 17.89 14.84 13.86
N TYR A 537 16.93 13.97 13.55
CA TYR A 537 15.84 14.23 12.62
C TYR A 537 14.53 14.68 13.30
N GLU A 538 14.53 14.92 14.62
CA GLU A 538 13.30 15.20 15.38
C GLU A 538 12.52 16.42 14.89
N ASP A 539 13.21 17.46 14.42
CA ASP A 539 12.56 18.68 13.94
C ASP A 539 12.17 18.58 12.44
N GLN A 540 12.56 17.50 11.75
CA GLN A 540 12.33 17.31 10.31
C GLN A 540 11.30 16.23 9.99
N ILE A 541 11.19 15.19 10.82
CA ILE A 541 10.36 14.01 10.56
C ILE A 541 9.27 13.88 11.63
N SER A 542 8.07 13.51 11.17
CA SER A 542 6.85 13.27 11.97
C SER A 542 6.26 14.53 12.61
N ASP A 543 4.94 14.64 12.62
CA ASP A 543 4.20 15.72 13.33
C ASP A 543 3.93 15.39 14.81
N MET A 544 4.17 14.14 15.20
CA MET A 544 3.95 13.60 16.55
C MET A 544 5.21 12.95 17.10
N GLU A 545 5.31 12.89 18.43
CA GLU A 545 6.15 11.92 19.10
C GLU A 545 5.43 10.57 19.04
N SER A 546 6.11 9.57 18.53
CA SER A 546 5.58 8.22 18.44
C SER A 546 6.58 7.24 19.03
N MET A 547 6.09 6.36 19.89
CA MET A 547 6.88 5.33 20.56
C MET A 547 6.15 3.98 20.46
N MET A 548 6.94 2.92 20.47
CA MET A 548 6.46 1.56 20.63
C MET A 548 6.72 1.13 22.09
N TYR A 549 5.69 0.64 22.77
CA TYR A 549 5.78 -0.04 24.07
C TYR A 549 6.36 0.79 25.23
N ASP A 550 6.35 2.12 25.14
CA ASP A 550 6.80 2.98 26.23
C ASP A 550 5.85 2.86 27.43
N PRO A 551 6.35 2.56 28.65
CA PRO A 551 5.46 2.39 29.79
C PRO A 551 4.82 3.74 30.17
N PRO A 552 3.60 3.74 30.75
CA PRO A 552 2.85 4.98 31.01
C PRO A 552 3.60 6.04 31.81
N LEU A 553 4.55 5.62 32.67
CA LEU A 553 5.39 6.53 33.44
C LEU A 553 6.37 7.34 32.56
N GLU A 554 6.96 6.74 31.53
CA GLU A 554 7.88 7.46 30.62
C GLU A 554 7.09 8.42 29.71
N ILE A 555 5.91 7.98 29.24
CA ILE A 555 4.98 8.84 28.50
C ILE A 555 4.58 10.06 29.35
N ALA A 556 4.19 9.83 30.61
CA ALA A 556 3.86 10.91 31.54
C ALA A 556 5.04 11.88 31.74
N LYS A 557 6.28 11.39 31.85
CA LYS A 557 7.47 12.24 31.96
C LYS A 557 7.67 13.12 30.71
N TYR A 558 7.47 12.56 29.52
CA TYR A 558 7.52 13.35 28.28
C TYR A 558 6.47 14.46 28.31
N LEU A 559 5.23 14.12 28.65
CA LEU A 559 4.09 15.04 28.67
C LEU A 559 4.20 16.13 29.74
N GLU A 560 4.85 15.85 30.86
CA GLU A 560 5.11 16.82 31.94
C GLU A 560 6.29 17.75 31.64
N ASN A 561 7.16 17.40 30.70
CA ASN A 561 8.42 18.11 30.43
C ASN A 561 8.34 19.09 29.23
N ASN A 562 7.22 19.80 29.09
CA ASN A 562 6.97 20.77 28.00
C ASN A 562 7.27 20.20 26.60
N PRO A 563 6.57 19.12 26.20
CA PRO A 563 6.83 18.41 24.96
C PRO A 563 6.67 19.31 23.72
N LYS A 564 7.43 19.02 22.66
CA LYS A 564 7.35 19.75 21.38
C LYS A 564 6.14 19.30 20.55
N LYS A 565 5.78 18.02 20.63
CA LYS A 565 4.79 17.35 19.78
C LYS A 565 3.76 16.60 20.64
N PRO A 566 2.54 16.33 20.13
CA PRO A 566 1.62 15.38 20.77
C PRO A 566 2.25 13.98 20.79
N PHE A 567 1.76 13.11 21.68
CA PHE A 567 2.26 11.75 21.85
C PHE A 567 1.21 10.73 21.38
N VAL A 568 1.65 9.76 20.59
CA VAL A 568 0.86 8.60 20.13
C VAL A 568 1.68 7.34 20.39
N ASP A 569 1.06 6.30 20.92
CA ASP A 569 1.67 4.97 20.86
C ASP A 569 1.34 4.35 19.49
N CYS A 570 2.32 4.27 18.58
CA CYS A 570 2.10 3.53 17.33
C CYS A 570 1.92 2.03 17.59
N GLU A 571 2.52 1.53 18.67
CA GLU A 571 2.31 0.20 19.22
C GLU A 571 2.32 0.26 20.75
N TYR A 572 1.31 -0.31 21.38
CA TYR A 572 1.28 -0.53 22.82
C TYR A 572 0.47 -1.79 23.13
N MET A 573 0.49 -2.23 24.40
CA MET A 573 -0.27 -3.41 24.84
C MET A 573 -0.07 -4.64 23.94
N HIS A 574 1.16 -5.16 23.86
CA HIS A 574 1.50 -6.40 23.14
C HIS A 574 0.62 -7.59 23.60
N ASP A 575 -0.31 -8.13 22.78
CA ASP A 575 -1.28 -9.18 23.14
C ASP A 575 -0.81 -10.62 22.88
N MET A 576 0.48 -10.88 23.12
CA MET A 576 1.03 -12.23 22.99
C MET A 576 0.46 -13.18 24.04
N GLY A 577 -0.29 -14.19 23.58
CA GLY A 577 -0.89 -15.22 24.43
C GLY A 577 -1.94 -14.69 25.42
N ASN A 578 -1.59 -14.64 26.72
CA ASN A 578 -2.46 -14.12 27.78
C ASN A 578 -1.84 -12.85 28.36
N SER A 579 -2.25 -11.70 27.81
CA SER A 579 -1.60 -10.42 28.05
C SER A 579 -2.63 -9.31 28.37
N LEU A 580 -2.41 -8.09 27.85
CA LEU A 580 -3.25 -6.90 28.04
C LEU A 580 -3.41 -6.39 29.48
N GLY A 581 -2.57 -6.87 30.39
CA GLY A 581 -2.51 -6.39 31.77
C GLY A 581 -2.03 -4.93 31.87
N GLY A 582 -2.77 -4.10 32.60
CA GLY A 582 -2.36 -2.71 32.88
C GLY A 582 -2.88 -1.66 31.88
N MET A 583 -3.78 -2.04 30.95
CA MET A 583 -4.41 -1.11 29.99
C MET A 583 -5.00 0.14 30.64
N SER A 584 -5.51 0.01 31.88
CA SER A 584 -6.04 1.13 32.66
C SER A 584 -5.05 2.28 32.83
N SER A 585 -3.76 1.98 32.99
CA SER A 585 -2.73 3.00 33.22
C SER A 585 -2.45 3.85 31.99
N TYR A 586 -2.60 3.30 30.78
CA TYR A 586 -2.58 4.08 29.54
C TYR A 586 -3.87 4.90 29.40
N ASN A 587 -5.02 4.31 29.74
CA ASN A 587 -6.30 5.02 29.70
C ASN A 587 -6.32 6.26 30.61
N ASP A 588 -5.72 6.18 31.80
CA ASP A 588 -5.61 7.31 32.74
C ASP A 588 -4.79 8.48 32.15
N LEU A 589 -3.88 8.23 31.20
CA LEU A 589 -3.14 9.29 30.51
C LEU A 589 -4.04 10.12 29.59
N ILE A 590 -5.05 9.49 28.97
CA ILE A 590 -6.02 10.17 28.07
C ILE A 590 -6.76 11.25 28.85
N ASP A 591 -7.20 10.93 30.06
CA ASP A 591 -7.90 11.85 30.96
C ASP A 591 -6.97 12.95 31.50
N LYS A 592 -5.71 12.61 31.78
CA LYS A 592 -4.76 13.51 32.45
C LYS A 592 -4.07 14.50 31.50
N TYR A 593 -3.73 14.09 30.28
CA TYR A 593 -2.87 14.86 29.38
C TYR A 593 -3.51 15.10 28.02
N PRO A 594 -3.94 16.34 27.68
CA PRO A 594 -4.54 16.66 26.38
C PRO A 594 -3.65 16.36 25.17
N MET A 595 -2.33 16.34 25.34
CA MET A 595 -1.36 16.05 24.28
C MET A 595 -1.11 14.56 24.06
N TYR A 596 -1.61 13.67 24.91
CA TYR A 596 -1.58 12.23 24.68
C TYR A 596 -2.80 11.84 23.83
N GLN A 597 -2.64 11.05 22.77
CA GLN A 597 -3.72 10.85 21.81
C GLN A 597 -4.19 9.39 21.77
N GLY A 598 -3.75 8.55 22.70
CA GLY A 598 -3.98 7.11 22.67
C GLY A 598 -2.99 6.43 21.73
N GLY A 599 -3.39 5.31 21.16
CA GLY A 599 -2.49 4.51 20.33
C GLY A 599 -3.14 3.29 19.72
N PHE A 600 -2.30 2.43 19.13
CA PHE A 600 -2.72 1.23 18.42
C PHE A 600 -2.21 -0.02 19.14
N ILE A 601 -3.11 -0.90 19.58
CA ILE A 601 -2.74 -2.18 20.22
C ILE A 601 -1.94 -3.03 19.22
N TRP A 602 -0.89 -3.70 19.69
CA TRP A 602 -0.19 -4.74 18.91
C TRP A 602 -0.66 -6.13 19.37
N ASP A 603 -1.40 -6.89 18.57
CA ASP A 603 -2.03 -6.51 17.30
C ASP A 603 -3.46 -7.08 17.17
N TYR A 604 -4.03 -7.04 15.96
CA TYR A 604 -5.43 -7.42 15.75
C TYR A 604 -5.66 -8.94 15.82
N ILE A 605 -4.82 -9.75 15.18
CA ILE A 605 -5.08 -11.18 14.96
C ILE A 605 -3.80 -12.00 14.92
N ASP A 606 -3.78 -13.13 15.62
CA ASP A 606 -2.63 -14.05 15.61
C ASP A 606 -2.31 -14.50 14.18
N GLN A 607 -1.04 -14.39 13.81
CA GLN A 607 -0.52 -14.99 12.60
C GLN A 607 -0.16 -16.45 12.89
N ALA A 608 -1.12 -17.35 12.69
CA ALA A 608 -0.92 -18.81 12.71
C ALA A 608 -1.61 -19.46 11.51
N LEU A 609 -1.05 -20.57 11.02
CA LEU A 609 -1.58 -21.28 9.85
C LEU A 609 -2.16 -22.64 10.23
N TRP A 610 -3.32 -22.96 9.66
CA TRP A 610 -3.88 -24.30 9.73
C TRP A 610 -3.06 -25.28 8.91
N THR A 611 -2.70 -26.39 9.53
CA THR A 611 -2.05 -27.53 8.89
C THR A 611 -2.59 -28.84 9.45
N GLU A 612 -2.23 -29.96 8.83
CA GLU A 612 -2.53 -31.29 9.35
C GLU A 612 -1.40 -31.75 10.28
N ASP A 613 -1.74 -32.20 11.48
CA ASP A 613 -0.77 -32.86 12.36
C ASP A 613 -0.39 -34.25 11.83
N GLU A 614 0.89 -34.48 11.54
CA GLU A 614 1.35 -35.72 10.89
C GLU A 614 1.15 -36.98 11.74
N VAL A 615 0.98 -36.83 13.06
CA VAL A 615 0.81 -37.97 13.99
C VAL A 615 -0.65 -38.33 14.17
N THR A 616 -1.52 -37.33 14.33
CA THR A 616 -2.94 -37.52 14.64
C THR A 616 -3.86 -37.39 13.43
N GLY A 617 -3.45 -36.67 12.38
CA GLY A 617 -4.28 -36.34 11.20
C GLY A 617 -5.31 -35.23 11.47
N GLU A 618 -5.29 -34.61 12.65
CA GLU A 618 -6.22 -33.55 13.01
C GLU A 618 -5.68 -32.17 12.58
N PRO A 619 -6.56 -31.22 12.22
CA PRO A 619 -6.13 -29.86 11.92
C PRO A 619 -5.57 -29.18 13.19
N VAL A 620 -4.41 -28.56 13.06
CA VAL A 620 -3.74 -27.80 14.12
C VAL A 620 -3.26 -26.44 13.59
N LEU A 621 -3.30 -25.41 14.43
CA LEU A 621 -2.65 -24.14 14.16
C LEU A 621 -1.17 -24.23 14.53
N ARG A 622 -0.31 -23.73 13.65
CA ARG A 622 1.15 -23.70 13.81
C ARG A 622 1.71 -22.29 13.66
N TYR A 623 2.74 -22.02 14.44
CA TYR A 623 3.50 -20.76 14.40
C TYR A 623 4.86 -20.99 13.73
N GLY A 624 5.76 -20.01 13.82
CA GLY A 624 7.15 -20.22 13.43
C GLY A 624 7.81 -21.37 14.18
N GLY A 625 8.80 -22.01 13.56
CA GLY A 625 9.49 -23.18 14.09
C GLY A 625 8.73 -24.49 13.87
N ASP A 626 7.40 -24.47 13.79
CA ASP A 626 6.59 -25.68 13.57
C ASP A 626 6.56 -26.14 12.09
N PHE A 627 7.21 -25.38 11.18
CA PHE A 627 7.37 -25.68 9.75
C PHE A 627 8.80 -26.11 9.40
N ASP A 628 9.52 -26.66 10.39
CA ASP A 628 10.94 -27.03 10.32
C ASP A 628 11.87 -25.86 9.93
N ASP A 629 11.39 -24.62 10.08
CA ASP A 629 12.14 -23.39 9.89
C ASP A 629 13.03 -23.13 11.11
N ARG A 630 14.32 -23.46 10.97
CA ARG A 630 15.28 -23.36 12.08
C ARG A 630 15.68 -21.95 12.47
N HIS A 631 15.34 -20.95 11.66
CA HIS A 631 15.63 -19.54 11.91
C HIS A 631 14.27 -18.89 12.01
N SER A 632 13.74 -18.88 13.22
CA SER A 632 12.40 -18.46 13.55
C SER A 632 12.36 -17.89 14.95
N ASP A 633 11.43 -16.96 15.15
CA ASP A 633 11.08 -16.37 16.44
C ASP A 633 9.85 -17.05 17.07
N TYR A 634 9.52 -18.25 16.57
CA TYR A 634 8.53 -19.19 17.14
C TYR A 634 7.12 -18.60 17.23
N GLU A 635 6.50 -18.66 18.42
CA GLU A 635 5.16 -18.19 18.70
C GLU A 635 5.03 -16.65 18.76
N PHE A 636 6.10 -15.89 18.52
CA PHE A 636 6.08 -14.41 18.52
C PHE A 636 5.19 -13.81 17.43
N SER A 637 4.67 -14.62 16.51
CA SER A 637 3.65 -14.19 15.55
C SER A 637 2.21 -14.31 16.11
N GLY A 638 2.04 -14.81 17.33
CA GLY A 638 0.77 -15.01 18.03
C GLY A 638 0.41 -13.88 18.99
N ASP A 639 0.32 -12.67 18.46
CA ASP A 639 0.26 -11.42 19.22
C ASP A 639 -1.11 -10.70 19.19
N GLY A 640 -2.14 -11.34 18.65
CA GLY A 640 -3.39 -10.66 18.30
C GLY A 640 -4.46 -10.67 19.37
N LEU A 641 -5.39 -9.71 19.34
CA LEU A 641 -6.61 -9.74 20.15
C LEU A 641 -7.55 -10.90 19.79
N LEU A 642 -7.38 -11.48 18.61
CA LEU A 642 -8.08 -12.65 18.11
C LEU A 642 -7.07 -13.80 17.92
N PHE A 643 -7.52 -15.02 18.16
CA PHE A 643 -6.82 -16.19 17.62
C PHE A 643 -6.88 -16.18 16.09
N ALA A 644 -5.99 -16.94 15.44
CA ALA A 644 -5.88 -16.97 13.97
C ALA A 644 -7.17 -17.46 13.26
N ASP A 645 -8.02 -18.19 13.98
CA ASP A 645 -9.35 -18.63 13.52
C ASP A 645 -10.45 -17.56 13.72
N ARG A 646 -10.05 -16.33 14.05
CA ARG A 646 -10.91 -15.17 14.37
C ARG A 646 -11.72 -15.30 15.66
N THR A 647 -11.45 -16.29 16.52
CA THR A 647 -12.07 -16.34 17.85
C THR A 647 -11.49 -15.24 18.76
N PRO A 648 -12.30 -14.33 19.34
CA PRO A 648 -11.79 -13.30 20.24
C PRO A 648 -11.14 -13.89 21.51
N LYS A 649 -9.95 -13.37 21.88
CA LYS A 649 -9.30 -13.71 23.16
C LYS A 649 -10.01 -13.02 24.34
N PRO A 650 -9.85 -13.50 25.59
CA PRO A 650 -10.39 -12.83 26.78
C PRO A 650 -9.98 -11.36 26.91
N ALA A 651 -8.78 -11.00 26.44
CA ALA A 651 -8.25 -9.64 26.41
C ALA A 651 -9.20 -8.64 25.74
N MET A 652 -9.96 -9.07 24.72
CA MET A 652 -10.94 -8.25 24.01
C MET A 652 -11.99 -7.61 24.94
N GLN A 653 -12.35 -8.27 26.05
CA GLN A 653 -13.30 -7.70 27.02
C GLN A 653 -12.75 -6.45 27.70
N GLU A 654 -11.46 -6.44 27.99
CA GLU A 654 -10.76 -5.31 28.61
C GLU A 654 -10.63 -4.15 27.61
N VAL A 655 -10.29 -4.47 26.36
CA VAL A 655 -10.25 -3.51 25.25
C VAL A 655 -11.59 -2.81 25.09
N LYS A 656 -12.66 -3.58 24.92
CA LYS A 656 -14.03 -3.06 24.81
C LYS A 656 -14.39 -2.15 25.98
N TYR A 657 -14.03 -2.52 27.21
CA TYR A 657 -14.33 -1.72 28.39
C TYR A 657 -13.59 -0.37 28.41
N TYR A 658 -12.28 -0.35 28.16
CA TYR A 658 -11.50 0.90 28.22
C TYR A 658 -11.72 1.80 27.01
N TYR A 659 -11.73 1.24 25.80
CA TYR A 659 -12.08 2.02 24.61
C TYR A 659 -13.49 2.60 24.69
N GLY A 660 -14.41 1.86 25.32
CA GLY A 660 -15.76 2.32 25.62
C GLY A 660 -15.87 3.58 26.47
N LYS A 661 -14.81 3.99 27.17
CA LYS A 661 -14.80 5.21 28.00
C LYS A 661 -14.62 6.49 27.18
N HIS A 662 -14.07 6.40 25.97
CA HIS A 662 -13.59 7.54 25.18
C HIS A 662 -14.19 7.59 23.77
N ILE A 663 -15.42 7.09 23.59
CA ILE A 663 -16.15 7.10 22.30
C ILE A 663 -16.66 8.50 21.91
N ASN A 664 -16.71 9.45 22.86
CA ASN A 664 -17.39 10.73 22.71
C ASN A 664 -16.78 11.68 21.68
#